data_AF-A0A1H0Z4A8-F1
#
_entry.id   AF-A0A1H0Z4A8-F1
#
_cell.length_a   1.000
_cell.length_b   1.000
_cell.length_c   1.000
_cell.angle_alpha   90.00
_cell.angle_beta   90.00
_cell.angle_gamma   90.00
#
_symmetry.space_group_name_H-M   'P 1'
#
loop_
_entity.id
_entity.type
_entity.pdbx_description
1 polymer ?
#
loop_
_entity_poly.entity_id
_entity_poly.type
_entity_poly.pdbx_seq_one_letter_code
_entity_poly.pdbx_strand_id
1 'polypeptide(L)'
;MRKLKRRLSSVLSGLVLVIATLFSGLGPVIINADTTSTSSWNFEEARFKDLGTITDTVTIDGLTLLATKEKPLEIKPEVVTVDRSDYSYALSLPAQGSKEIQSAQVTVSGDCTIKVTLKNASDVEQANLTIADSQGQELTSLAAGNAASTESYAYSGGADNLYLYSKDSDIDVFKIELEATDESTTEESMTLNTSDLLGNQEDSSWLEESKVATGQIADGWYYIKNINSQKYLEVADGKDANGANVQQFSGNGYPCQKWYVKNVGNGYITLKTGMSSGRMLDVANGGASDGTNIQIYDANGLDPQKFLPVKTDQSGVFCLQTKCSGNKQALDVYDWSTADKGNIDTWTYNGLACQQFRFEAINEDTNSHNSQSAGKHSPLGNVYPEQQLQFVNTQDGNYLNDTGKSGAALTSVKSSGASNRWILSYVNNGVYRIVNSDTGFCLTPYSSKASAGAGVAGAAVSSGDKSQYWQIIATKKDAYGTALNYKIVNNSNTNLALTLSNNSYRLEQYNGSAAQNLRVNSYGVEGFAGYSKDMSNREKACVTGGVFGKVVTVKSLKELQNYAAGSTPYTIVIGANLSQNALTKVNVGSNKTFVGSYQANTLNNIHFRNIQASGNNIYKNITFTHSVSINNNDDIQMYISDGNNFWLDHCSWPGHDMNRDANIHHNDTDKFLYVGLKANFVSVNGCFFGGHKYGLILGYPQEDGKNTYQGYPCMTISNSYFRQTLTRAPGLMRYGYFHCYNNYVSDFDLGYTPYTECNIYSEKNVFEAGSHKGCVVNAMNNIGRFTDSGSILSWDISTAKIAGGTSWRPSGNYGYATRSPQDAKNWVVKYAGVHNSSLVYPIN
;
A
#
# COMPACT_ATOMS: atom_id res chain seq x y z
N MET A 1 -40.28 49.76 -25.38
CA MET A 1 -40.32 48.37 -24.84
C MET A 1 -40.31 47.45 -26.05
N ARG A 2 -39.41 46.49 -26.26
CA ARG A 2 -38.33 45.86 -25.49
C ARG A 2 -37.26 45.52 -26.56
N LYS A 3 -36.04 46.06 -26.47
CA LYS A 3 -34.83 45.34 -25.98
C LYS A 3 -34.71 43.95 -26.62
N LEU A 4 -33.64 43.53 -27.29
CA LEU A 4 -32.25 43.96 -27.31
C LEU A 4 -31.51 42.99 -28.26
N LYS A 5 -30.87 43.48 -29.34
CA LYS A 5 -29.54 43.00 -29.82
C LYS A 5 -29.14 43.83 -31.05
N ARG A 6 -28.19 44.72 -30.79
CA ARG A 6 -27.63 45.75 -31.66
C ARG A 6 -26.38 45.18 -32.34
N ARG A 7 -26.23 45.49 -33.63
CA ARG A 7 -25.02 45.35 -34.46
C ARG A 7 -23.85 46.23 -33.95
N LEU A 8 -22.62 45.78 -34.25
CA LEU A 8 -21.34 46.53 -34.42
C LEU A 8 -20.82 47.29 -33.17
N SER A 9 -19.53 47.49 -32.89
CA SER A 9 -18.24 47.30 -33.57
C SER A 9 -17.12 47.81 -32.62
N SER A 10 -15.87 47.33 -32.79
CA SER A 10 -14.58 48.06 -32.68
C SER A 10 -14.20 48.68 -31.31
N VAL A 11 -12.93 48.76 -30.88
CA VAL A 11 -11.74 49.23 -31.59
C VAL A 11 -10.46 48.91 -30.79
N LEU A 12 -9.32 49.01 -31.50
CA LEU A 12 -7.96 49.37 -31.03
C LEU A 12 -7.18 48.27 -30.27
N SER A 13 -5.90 47.99 -30.50
CA SER A 13 -4.86 48.41 -31.47
C SER A 13 -3.52 47.99 -30.84
N GLY A 14 -2.54 47.55 -31.63
CA GLY A 14 -1.14 47.57 -31.17
C GLY A 14 -0.26 46.44 -31.70
N LEU A 15 0.25 46.61 -32.92
CA LEU A 15 1.67 46.50 -33.27
C LEU A 15 2.52 45.45 -32.52
N VAL A 16 3.02 44.41 -33.20
CA VAL A 16 4.47 44.09 -33.26
C VAL A 16 4.76 43.28 -34.53
N LEU A 17 5.47 43.91 -35.47
CA LEU A 17 6.41 43.25 -36.37
C LEU A 17 7.82 43.63 -35.89
N VAL A 18 8.74 42.68 -35.94
CA VAL A 18 10.20 42.80 -35.72
C VAL A 18 10.67 42.85 -34.26
N ILE A 19 11.19 41.72 -33.77
CA ILE A 19 12.62 41.53 -33.42
C ILE A 19 12.85 40.01 -33.33
N ALA A 20 13.37 39.45 -34.43
CA ALA A 20 14.26 38.30 -34.36
C ALA A 20 15.63 38.84 -33.95
N THR A 21 15.99 38.64 -32.68
CA THR A 21 17.36 38.56 -32.12
C THR A 21 17.25 38.76 -30.60
N LEU A 22 17.12 37.67 -29.85
CA LEU A 22 17.63 37.47 -28.47
C LEU A 22 17.06 36.17 -27.88
N PHE A 23 17.39 35.02 -28.46
CA PHE A 23 17.46 33.73 -27.72
C PHE A 23 18.44 32.79 -28.44
N SER A 24 19.65 33.28 -28.71
CA SER A 24 20.82 32.40 -28.78
C SER A 24 21.26 32.15 -27.34
N GLY A 25 20.71 31.12 -26.70
CA GLY A 25 21.12 30.75 -25.34
C GLY A 25 20.01 30.24 -24.42
N LEU A 26 19.17 29.33 -24.88
CA LEU A 26 18.54 28.36 -24.00
C LEU A 26 18.72 27.01 -24.69
N GLY A 27 19.64 26.19 -24.14
CA GLY A 27 19.68 24.77 -24.48
C GLY A 27 18.32 24.12 -24.18
N PRO A 28 18.07 22.90 -24.69
CA PRO A 28 16.82 22.22 -24.45
C PRO A 28 16.49 22.23 -22.96
N VAL A 29 15.26 22.64 -22.64
CA VAL A 29 14.71 22.49 -21.29
C VAL A 29 14.73 21.00 -20.98
N ILE A 30 15.69 20.58 -20.16
CA ILE A 30 15.73 19.23 -19.62
C ILE A 30 14.60 19.15 -18.58
N ILE A 31 13.45 18.66 -19.02
CA ILE A 31 12.49 18.04 -18.12
C ILE A 31 13.08 16.66 -17.83
N ASN A 32 13.59 16.45 -16.62
CA ASN A 32 14.01 15.11 -16.19
C ASN A 32 12.77 14.21 -16.14
N ALA A 33 12.53 13.46 -17.22
CA ALA A 33 11.62 12.34 -17.24
C ALA A 33 12.20 11.20 -16.39
N ASP A 34 11.34 10.58 -15.61
CA ASP A 34 11.58 9.59 -14.55
C ASP A 34 12.07 8.26 -15.15
N THR A 35 13.35 7.90 -14.98
CA THR A 35 14.02 6.77 -15.67
C THR A 35 13.73 5.38 -15.08
N THR A 36 12.49 5.11 -14.67
CA THR A 36 12.13 3.83 -14.02
C THR A 36 10.76 3.26 -14.44
N SER A 37 10.15 3.83 -15.47
CA SER A 37 8.83 3.45 -15.97
C SER A 37 8.92 2.55 -17.20
N THR A 38 8.06 1.52 -17.27
CA THR A 38 7.62 0.99 -18.57
C THR A 38 6.88 2.13 -19.25
N SER A 39 7.48 2.74 -20.27
CA SER A 39 6.82 3.79 -21.04
C SER A 39 5.88 3.09 -22.02
N SER A 40 4.57 3.31 -21.89
CA SER A 40 3.57 2.71 -22.77
C SER A 40 2.60 3.76 -23.30
N TRP A 41 2.24 3.59 -24.57
CA TRP A 41 1.35 4.47 -25.30
C TRP A 41 0.33 3.61 -26.03
N ASN A 42 -0.87 3.50 -25.46
CA ASN A 42 -2.03 2.84 -26.08
C ASN A 42 -2.90 3.90 -26.78
N PHE A 43 -3.09 3.78 -28.09
CA PHE A 43 -3.72 4.82 -28.90
C PHE A 43 -5.24 4.94 -28.70
N GLU A 44 -5.88 4.05 -27.94
CA GLU A 44 -7.30 4.18 -27.55
C GLU A 44 -7.56 5.11 -26.37
N GLU A 45 -6.51 5.48 -25.64
CA GLU A 45 -6.60 6.41 -24.53
C GLU A 45 -7.02 7.80 -25.02
N ALA A 46 -7.84 8.51 -24.24
CA ALA A 46 -8.38 9.82 -24.62
C ALA A 46 -7.31 10.82 -25.07
N ARG A 47 -6.12 10.78 -24.46
CA ARG A 47 -4.98 11.64 -24.81
C ARG A 47 -4.45 11.41 -26.25
N PHE A 48 -4.78 10.30 -26.88
CA PHE A 48 -4.40 9.97 -28.26
C PHE A 48 -5.58 9.94 -29.22
N LYS A 49 -6.67 9.22 -28.90
CA LYS A 49 -7.80 9.07 -29.83
C LYS A 49 -8.50 10.38 -30.19
N ASP A 50 -8.44 11.38 -29.30
CA ASP A 50 -9.06 12.68 -29.54
C ASP A 50 -8.20 13.58 -30.46
N LEU A 51 -6.99 13.14 -30.86
CA LEU A 51 -6.11 13.89 -31.77
C LEU A 51 -6.58 13.82 -33.23
N GLY A 52 -7.22 12.74 -33.66
CA GLY A 52 -7.63 12.54 -35.05
C GLY A 52 -6.49 12.73 -36.05
N THR A 53 -6.67 13.59 -37.05
CA THR A 53 -5.63 13.96 -38.02
C THR A 53 -4.61 14.93 -37.40
N ILE A 54 -3.35 14.53 -37.42
CA ILE A 54 -2.21 15.28 -36.88
C ILE A 54 -1.45 15.91 -38.04
N THR A 55 -1.43 17.25 -38.12
CA THR A 55 -0.80 18.00 -39.21
C THR A 55 0.47 18.75 -38.80
N ASP A 56 0.89 18.62 -37.55
CA ASP A 56 2.08 19.26 -36.98
C ASP A 56 2.66 18.33 -35.91
N THR A 57 3.95 18.46 -35.58
CA THR A 57 4.58 17.63 -34.55
C THR A 57 3.90 17.77 -33.18
N VAL A 58 3.55 16.64 -32.57
CA VAL A 58 2.91 16.57 -31.24
C VAL A 58 3.73 15.67 -30.32
N THR A 59 4.02 16.15 -29.09
CA THR A 59 4.67 15.34 -28.06
C THR A 59 3.74 15.16 -26.87
N ILE A 60 3.46 13.91 -26.49
CA ILE A 60 2.63 13.55 -25.34
C ILE A 60 3.37 12.47 -24.54
N ASP A 61 3.67 12.79 -23.28
CA ASP A 61 4.27 11.85 -22.32
C ASP A 61 5.49 11.07 -22.87
N GLY A 62 6.39 11.80 -23.54
CA GLY A 62 7.65 11.26 -24.08
C GLY A 62 7.56 10.61 -25.46
N LEU A 63 6.35 10.38 -26.00
CA LEU A 63 6.14 9.99 -27.40
C LEU A 63 5.99 11.23 -28.26
N THR A 64 6.81 11.36 -29.31
CA THR A 64 6.70 12.45 -30.29
C THR A 64 6.22 11.92 -31.62
N LEU A 65 5.07 12.39 -32.08
CA LEU A 65 4.49 12.08 -33.40
C LEU A 65 4.91 13.18 -34.37
N LEU A 66 5.73 12.84 -35.37
CA LEU A 66 6.25 13.79 -36.35
C LEU A 66 5.33 13.83 -37.57
N ALA A 67 4.69 14.97 -37.81
CA ALA A 67 3.76 15.18 -38.91
C ALA A 67 3.82 16.62 -39.44
N THR A 68 3.36 16.83 -40.67
CA THR A 68 3.22 18.14 -41.33
C THR A 68 1.87 18.19 -42.05
N LYS A 69 1.47 19.38 -42.49
CA LYS A 69 0.22 19.55 -43.26
C LYS A 69 0.25 18.78 -44.58
N GLU A 70 1.42 18.67 -45.18
CA GLU A 70 1.64 17.95 -46.44
C GLU A 70 1.78 16.44 -46.24
N LYS A 71 2.23 16.01 -45.06
CA LYS A 71 2.41 14.61 -44.66
C LYS A 71 1.84 14.38 -43.25
N PRO A 72 0.50 14.28 -43.11
CA PRO A 72 -0.13 14.11 -41.81
C PRO A 72 0.02 12.67 -41.28
N LEU A 73 -0.19 12.52 -39.98
CA LEU A 73 -0.48 11.26 -39.30
C LEU A 73 -1.96 11.22 -38.92
N GLU A 74 -2.50 10.03 -38.64
CA GLU A 74 -3.90 9.89 -38.21
C GLU A 74 -4.01 8.90 -37.05
N ILE A 75 -4.77 9.27 -36.02
CA ILE A 75 -5.31 8.31 -35.05
C ILE A 75 -6.75 7.98 -35.47
N LYS A 76 -7.00 6.71 -35.82
CA LYS A 76 -8.29 6.27 -36.37
C LYS A 76 -8.88 5.10 -35.57
N PRO A 77 -10.21 4.95 -35.51
CA PRO A 77 -10.84 3.76 -34.95
C PRO A 77 -10.43 2.52 -35.75
N GLU A 78 -9.96 1.49 -35.07
CA GLU A 78 -9.65 0.18 -35.62
C GLU A 78 -9.74 -0.83 -34.47
N VAL A 79 -10.57 -1.86 -34.63
CA VAL A 79 -10.86 -2.81 -33.54
C VAL A 79 -10.14 -4.13 -33.78
N VAL A 80 -9.26 -4.49 -32.85
CA VAL A 80 -8.53 -5.77 -32.86
C VAL A 80 -8.45 -6.34 -31.44
N THR A 81 -8.30 -7.65 -31.35
CA THR A 81 -7.99 -8.34 -30.09
C THR A 81 -6.64 -9.03 -30.24
N VAL A 82 -5.69 -8.71 -29.36
CA VAL A 82 -4.36 -9.33 -29.30
C VAL A 82 -4.13 -9.79 -27.87
N ASP A 83 -3.78 -11.06 -27.67
CA ASP A 83 -3.50 -11.64 -26.34
C ASP A 83 -4.60 -11.36 -25.29
N ARG A 84 -5.87 -11.47 -25.70
CA ARG A 84 -7.07 -11.20 -24.88
C ARG A 84 -7.23 -9.74 -24.42
N SER A 85 -6.49 -8.83 -25.04
CA SER A 85 -6.66 -7.38 -24.88
C SER A 85 -7.30 -6.80 -26.13
N ASP A 86 -8.37 -6.05 -25.95
CA ASP A 86 -9.04 -5.35 -27.04
C ASP A 86 -8.41 -3.97 -27.23
N TYR A 87 -8.20 -3.58 -28.48
CA TYR A 87 -7.77 -2.25 -28.89
C TYR A 87 -8.81 -1.68 -29.83
N SER A 88 -9.14 -0.40 -29.67
CA SER A 88 -10.21 0.25 -30.44
C SER A 88 -9.77 1.41 -31.32
N TYR A 89 -8.50 1.82 -31.23
CA TYR A 89 -7.89 2.87 -32.05
C TYR A 89 -6.42 2.55 -32.35
N ALA A 90 -5.94 3.02 -33.49
CA ALA A 90 -4.56 2.88 -33.92
C ALA A 90 -3.98 4.20 -34.45
N LEU A 91 -2.68 4.39 -34.29
CA LEU A 91 -1.88 5.33 -35.06
C LEU A 91 -1.59 4.72 -36.44
N SER A 92 -2.04 5.40 -37.48
CA SER A 92 -1.74 5.02 -38.86
C SER A 92 -0.42 5.64 -39.30
N LEU A 93 0.57 4.78 -39.56
CA LEU A 93 1.87 5.13 -40.12
C LEU A 93 1.86 4.80 -41.62
N PRO A 94 1.71 5.80 -42.50
CA PRO A 94 1.63 5.56 -43.93
C PRO A 94 3.00 5.19 -44.53
N ALA A 95 2.97 4.58 -45.71
CA ALA A 95 4.15 4.39 -46.54
C ALA A 95 4.83 5.75 -46.83
N GLN A 96 6.15 5.72 -47.06
CA GLN A 96 7.01 6.90 -47.28
C GLN A 96 7.28 7.77 -46.03
N GLY A 97 7.13 7.19 -44.84
CA GLY A 97 7.63 7.75 -43.58
C GLY A 97 9.17 7.70 -43.50
N SER A 98 9.72 8.58 -42.68
CA SER A 98 11.15 8.66 -42.35
C SER A 98 11.33 9.14 -40.91
N LYS A 99 12.56 9.17 -40.38
CA LYS A 99 12.81 9.70 -39.03
C LYS A 99 12.40 11.18 -38.85
N GLU A 100 12.31 11.94 -39.95
CA GLU A 100 11.96 13.35 -39.94
C GLU A 100 10.45 13.58 -40.00
N ILE A 101 9.67 12.63 -40.53
CA ILE A 101 8.25 12.85 -40.83
C ILE A 101 7.45 11.55 -40.98
N GLN A 102 6.19 11.57 -40.57
CA GLN A 102 5.30 10.40 -40.53
C GLN A 102 5.89 9.26 -39.70
N SER A 103 6.38 9.61 -38.51
CA SER A 103 7.04 8.68 -37.59
C SER A 103 6.64 8.92 -36.15
N ALA A 104 6.73 7.86 -35.34
CA ALA A 104 6.67 7.94 -33.89
C ALA A 104 8.10 7.87 -33.32
N GLN A 105 8.51 8.89 -32.57
CA GLN A 105 9.79 8.93 -31.87
C GLN A 105 9.60 8.65 -30.38
N VAL A 106 10.39 7.71 -29.86
CA VAL A 106 10.50 7.41 -28.43
C VAL A 106 11.92 7.68 -27.95
N THR A 107 12.08 8.13 -26.71
CA THR A 107 13.41 8.34 -26.10
C THR A 107 13.76 7.14 -25.21
N VAL A 108 14.92 6.54 -25.45
CA VAL A 108 15.47 5.44 -24.64
C VAL A 108 16.67 5.95 -23.85
N SER A 109 16.86 5.44 -22.63
CA SER A 109 17.98 5.85 -21.74
C SER A 109 19.15 4.85 -21.73
N GLY A 110 19.00 3.71 -22.40
CA GLY A 110 19.91 2.58 -22.41
C GLY A 110 19.21 1.34 -22.96
N ASP A 111 19.81 0.17 -22.75
CA ASP A 111 19.28 -1.11 -23.22
C ASP A 111 17.81 -1.33 -22.80
N CYS A 112 16.96 -1.69 -23.76
CA CYS A 112 15.53 -1.90 -23.57
C CYS A 112 14.92 -2.84 -24.63
N THR A 113 13.78 -3.43 -24.33
CA THR A 113 12.91 -4.12 -25.28
C THR A 113 11.79 -3.17 -25.70
N ILE A 114 11.66 -2.96 -27.00
CA ILE A 114 10.59 -2.19 -27.62
C ILE A 114 9.55 -3.19 -28.09
N LYS A 115 8.35 -3.16 -27.50
CA LYS A 115 7.20 -3.96 -27.93
C LYS A 115 6.23 -3.08 -28.70
N VAL A 116 5.77 -3.55 -29.85
CA VAL A 116 4.82 -2.83 -30.69
C VAL A 116 3.68 -3.78 -31.03
N THR A 117 2.45 -3.40 -30.69
CA THR A 117 1.24 -4.08 -31.15
C THR A 117 0.82 -3.43 -32.46
N LEU A 118 0.90 -4.16 -33.57
CA LEU A 118 0.72 -3.63 -34.92
C LEU A 118 -0.02 -4.59 -35.85
N LYS A 119 -0.55 -4.05 -36.95
CA LYS A 119 -1.21 -4.78 -38.03
C LYS A 119 -0.85 -4.15 -39.37
N ASN A 120 -0.73 -4.97 -40.40
CA ASN A 120 -0.62 -4.51 -41.78
C ASN A 120 -1.92 -3.81 -42.20
N ALA A 121 -1.81 -2.57 -42.68
CA ALA A 121 -2.92 -1.78 -43.17
C ALA A 121 -2.90 -1.60 -44.70
N SER A 122 -2.03 -2.33 -45.40
CA SER A 122 -1.88 -2.33 -46.86
C SER A 122 -2.25 -3.66 -47.50
N ASP A 123 -2.56 -3.62 -48.80
CA ASP A 123 -2.85 -4.80 -49.63
C ASP A 123 -1.58 -5.59 -50.05
N VAL A 124 -0.69 -5.85 -49.08
CA VAL A 124 0.51 -6.68 -49.24
C VAL A 124 0.46 -7.88 -48.29
N GLU A 125 1.20 -8.95 -48.56
CA GLU A 125 1.18 -10.15 -47.69
C GLU A 125 1.79 -9.89 -46.31
N GLN A 126 2.76 -8.97 -46.22
CA GLN A 126 3.44 -8.58 -44.99
C GLN A 126 4.00 -7.16 -45.15
N ALA A 127 3.83 -6.30 -44.14
CA ALA A 127 4.41 -4.97 -44.06
C ALA A 127 5.52 -4.93 -42.99
N ASN A 128 6.44 -3.97 -43.06
CA ASN A 128 7.58 -3.86 -42.15
C ASN A 128 7.65 -2.48 -41.50
N LEU A 129 7.57 -2.45 -40.17
CA LEU A 129 7.79 -1.24 -39.38
C LEU A 129 9.28 -1.09 -39.09
N THR A 130 9.90 -0.05 -39.62
CA THR A 130 11.33 0.24 -39.41
C THR A 130 11.55 0.90 -38.06
N ILE A 131 12.57 0.46 -37.31
CA ILE A 131 13.10 1.17 -36.14
C ILE A 131 14.50 1.69 -36.49
N ALA A 132 14.71 3.00 -36.41
CA ALA A 132 16.00 3.64 -36.66
C ALA A 132 16.48 4.49 -35.47
N ASP A 133 17.79 4.68 -35.37
CA ASP A 133 18.43 5.52 -34.35
C ASP A 133 18.39 7.03 -34.70
N SER A 134 18.95 7.89 -33.84
CA SER A 134 18.96 9.34 -34.10
C SER A 134 19.79 9.77 -35.30
N GLN A 135 20.79 8.97 -35.68
CA GLN A 135 21.59 9.19 -36.88
C GLN A 135 20.84 8.77 -38.15
N GLY A 136 19.75 8.02 -38.01
CA GLY A 136 18.96 7.48 -39.11
C GLY A 136 19.50 6.16 -39.64
N GLN A 137 20.35 5.49 -38.85
CA GLN A 137 20.72 4.12 -39.11
C GLN A 137 19.56 3.21 -38.71
N GLU A 138 19.16 2.33 -39.61
CA GLU A 138 18.14 1.32 -39.35
C GLU A 138 18.69 0.24 -38.44
N LEU A 139 18.00 0.01 -37.34
CA LEU A 139 18.38 -0.95 -36.30
C LEU A 139 17.69 -2.30 -36.53
N THR A 140 16.40 -2.27 -36.86
CA THR A 140 15.61 -3.48 -37.18
C THR A 140 14.35 -3.15 -37.99
N SER A 141 13.62 -4.18 -38.39
CA SER A 141 12.24 -4.08 -38.89
C SER A 141 11.34 -5.09 -38.18
N LEU A 142 10.17 -4.64 -37.70
CA LEU A 142 9.13 -5.49 -37.12
C LEU A 142 8.09 -5.85 -38.18
N ALA A 143 7.79 -7.14 -38.31
CA ALA A 143 6.84 -7.63 -39.29
C ALA A 143 5.39 -7.41 -38.85
N ALA A 144 4.57 -6.81 -39.70
CA ALA A 144 3.14 -6.66 -39.49
C ALA A 144 2.38 -7.61 -40.44
N GLY A 145 1.56 -8.49 -39.86
CA GLY A 145 0.66 -9.37 -40.61
C GLY A 145 -0.75 -8.80 -40.76
N ASN A 146 -1.60 -9.48 -41.53
CA ASN A 146 -3.02 -9.10 -41.69
C ASN A 146 -3.83 -9.26 -40.40
N ALA A 147 -3.42 -10.15 -39.50
CA ALA A 147 -3.89 -10.21 -38.12
C ALA A 147 -2.97 -9.39 -37.23
N ALA A 148 -3.54 -8.64 -36.28
CA ALA A 148 -2.74 -7.88 -35.34
C ALA A 148 -1.93 -8.81 -34.42
N SER A 149 -0.66 -8.48 -34.19
CA SER A 149 0.24 -9.18 -33.28
C SER A 149 1.08 -8.18 -32.48
N THR A 150 1.72 -8.65 -31.42
CA THR A 150 2.73 -7.87 -30.69
C THR A 150 4.12 -8.38 -31.05
N GLU A 151 4.90 -7.53 -31.68
CA GLU A 151 6.30 -7.82 -32.04
C GLU A 151 7.25 -7.09 -31.09
N SER A 152 8.46 -7.62 -30.92
CA SER A 152 9.45 -7.09 -29.96
C SER A 152 10.83 -6.92 -30.58
N TYR A 153 11.56 -5.87 -30.16
CA TYR A 153 12.96 -5.65 -30.50
C TYR A 153 13.77 -5.32 -29.25
N ALA A 154 14.81 -6.09 -28.97
CA ALA A 154 15.79 -5.79 -27.93
C ALA A 154 16.82 -4.78 -28.47
N TYR A 155 16.69 -3.52 -28.09
CA TYR A 155 17.67 -2.48 -28.32
C TYR A 155 18.80 -2.58 -27.28
N SER A 156 20.03 -2.75 -27.77
CA SER A 156 21.24 -2.65 -26.94
C SER A 156 22.07 -1.46 -27.44
N GLY A 157 22.21 -0.44 -26.60
CA GLY A 157 22.75 0.86 -26.96
C GLY A 157 22.56 1.89 -25.85
N GLY A 158 23.33 2.98 -25.91
CA GLY A 158 23.20 4.08 -24.95
C GLY A 158 21.88 4.85 -25.08
N ALA A 159 21.74 5.92 -24.31
CA ALA A 159 20.61 6.83 -24.43
C ALA A 159 20.51 7.42 -25.85
N ASP A 160 19.33 7.30 -26.47
CA ASP A 160 19.10 7.74 -27.85
C ASP A 160 17.60 8.06 -28.09
N ASN A 161 17.29 8.66 -29.25
CA ASN A 161 15.94 8.80 -29.78
C ASN A 161 15.73 7.79 -30.90
N LEU A 162 14.77 6.90 -30.72
CA LEU A 162 14.43 5.87 -31.70
C LEU A 162 13.17 6.26 -32.47
N TYR A 163 13.20 6.03 -33.78
CA TYR A 163 12.14 6.42 -34.71
C TYR A 163 11.49 5.20 -35.32
N LEU A 164 10.18 5.07 -35.15
CA LEU A 164 9.33 4.04 -35.72
C LEU A 164 8.58 4.63 -36.91
N TYR A 165 8.83 4.12 -38.11
CA TYR A 165 8.18 4.58 -39.34
C TYR A 165 8.08 3.45 -40.37
N SER A 166 7.19 3.61 -41.33
CA SER A 166 7.08 2.68 -42.45
C SER A 166 7.51 3.33 -43.76
N LYS A 167 8.23 2.58 -44.60
CA LYS A 167 8.75 3.07 -45.88
C LYS A 167 7.87 2.68 -47.05
N ASP A 168 7.38 1.45 -47.04
CA ASP A 168 6.86 0.81 -48.26
C ASP A 168 5.38 0.40 -48.13
N SER A 169 4.81 0.42 -46.93
CA SER A 169 3.42 -0.01 -46.69
C SER A 169 2.80 0.69 -45.49
N ASP A 170 1.50 0.94 -45.52
CA ASP A 170 0.76 1.49 -44.38
C ASP A 170 0.68 0.46 -43.24
N ILE A 171 0.94 0.90 -42.01
CA ILE A 171 0.91 0.08 -40.79
C ILE A 171 0.07 0.79 -39.74
N ASP A 172 -0.84 0.04 -39.12
CA ASP A 172 -1.60 0.51 -37.97
C ASP A 172 -0.96 0.01 -36.68
N VAL A 173 -0.60 0.94 -35.79
CA VAL A 173 0.03 0.67 -34.50
C VAL A 173 -0.96 0.97 -33.37
N PHE A 174 -1.28 -0.03 -32.55
CA PHE A 174 -2.24 0.05 -31.46
C PHE A 174 -1.59 0.43 -30.13
N LYS A 175 -0.37 -0.06 -29.90
CA LYS A 175 0.39 0.18 -28.68
C LYS A 175 1.89 0.17 -28.95
N ILE A 176 2.62 1.09 -28.32
CA ILE A 176 4.09 1.05 -28.21
C ILE A 176 4.45 0.94 -26.73
N GLU A 177 5.39 0.07 -26.39
CA GLU A 177 5.85 -0.16 -25.02
C GLU A 177 7.37 -0.31 -24.96
N LEU A 178 8.00 0.33 -23.97
CA LEU A 178 9.43 0.22 -23.67
C LEU A 178 9.62 -0.49 -22.33
N GLU A 179 10.34 -1.60 -22.34
CA GLU A 179 10.71 -2.37 -21.15
C GLU A 179 12.24 -2.35 -21.00
N ALA A 180 12.81 -2.27 -19.80
CA ALA A 180 14.27 -2.43 -19.65
C ALA A 180 14.67 -3.89 -19.93
N THR A 181 15.73 -4.13 -20.71
CA THR A 181 16.26 -5.48 -20.95
C THR A 181 16.97 -6.00 -19.70
N ASP A 182 16.58 -7.19 -19.25
CA ASP A 182 17.25 -7.94 -18.20
C ASP A 182 18.43 -8.72 -18.83
N GLU A 183 19.67 -8.54 -18.36
CA GLU A 183 20.78 -9.42 -18.74
C GLU A 183 20.61 -10.79 -18.06
N SER A 184 19.70 -11.62 -18.57
CA SER A 184 19.84 -13.07 -18.54
C SER A 184 18.82 -13.70 -19.49
N THR A 185 19.29 -14.32 -20.59
CA THR A 185 18.80 -15.60 -21.13
C THR A 185 19.35 -15.79 -22.56
N THR A 186 20.35 -16.65 -22.70
CA THR A 186 20.52 -17.43 -23.93
C THR A 186 19.52 -18.58 -23.86
N GLU A 187 18.49 -18.57 -24.71
CA GLU A 187 17.53 -19.66 -24.84
C GLU A 187 18.16 -20.87 -25.53
N GLU A 188 18.27 -21.99 -24.81
CA GLU A 188 18.32 -23.32 -25.43
C GLU A 188 16.89 -23.83 -25.60
N SER A 189 16.52 -24.08 -26.85
CA SER A 189 15.31 -24.76 -27.27
C SER A 189 15.25 -26.17 -26.66
N MET A 190 14.24 -26.45 -25.82
CA MET A 190 13.88 -27.81 -25.43
C MET A 190 12.47 -28.15 -25.94
N THR A 191 12.44 -29.05 -26.92
CA THR A 191 11.26 -29.75 -27.42
C THR A 191 10.65 -30.63 -26.33
N LEU A 192 9.36 -30.45 -26.04
CA LEU A 192 8.57 -31.33 -25.17
C LEU A 192 8.05 -32.54 -25.95
N ASN A 193 8.46 -33.75 -25.56
CA ASN A 193 7.89 -35.02 -26.01
C ASN A 193 6.58 -35.32 -25.26
N THR A 194 5.49 -35.48 -25.99
CA THR A 194 4.11 -35.64 -25.49
C THR A 194 3.67 -37.11 -25.33
N SER A 195 4.54 -38.03 -24.92
CA SER A 195 4.22 -39.47 -24.95
C SER A 195 3.71 -40.11 -23.64
N ASP A 196 3.58 -39.41 -22.52
CA ASP A 196 3.27 -40.07 -21.22
C ASP A 196 1.88 -39.79 -20.61
N LEU A 197 0.92 -39.26 -21.38
CA LEU A 197 -0.46 -39.12 -20.91
C LEU A 197 -1.46 -39.64 -21.92
N LEU A 198 -1.37 -40.94 -22.23
CA LEU A 198 -2.45 -41.71 -22.82
C LEU A 198 -2.92 -42.77 -21.83
N GLY A 199 -4.09 -42.52 -21.24
CA GLY A 199 -4.78 -43.44 -20.35
C GLY A 199 -6.25 -43.08 -20.25
N ASN A 200 -7.00 -43.58 -21.23
CA ASN A 200 -8.46 -43.77 -21.28
C ASN A 200 -9.33 -42.57 -21.70
N GLN A 201 -9.60 -42.55 -23.02
CA GLN A 201 -10.90 -42.18 -23.57
C GLN A 201 -11.96 -43.23 -23.16
N GLU A 202 -13.08 -42.76 -22.61
CA GLU A 202 -14.38 -43.22 -23.09
C GLU A 202 -15.24 -41.99 -23.45
N ASP A 203 -15.88 -42.15 -24.59
CA ASP A 203 -16.66 -41.20 -25.37
C ASP A 203 -18.01 -40.87 -24.72
N SER A 204 -18.38 -39.59 -24.71
CA SER A 204 -19.76 -39.13 -24.79
C SER A 204 -19.79 -37.68 -25.26
N SER A 205 -19.80 -37.52 -26.57
CA SER A 205 -20.17 -36.26 -27.23
C SER A 205 -21.65 -35.90 -27.00
N TRP A 206 -21.90 -34.59 -26.83
CA TRP A 206 -23.19 -33.87 -26.81
C TRP A 206 -23.98 -33.77 -25.51
N LEU A 207 -23.60 -32.82 -24.66
CA LEU A 207 -24.50 -31.79 -24.12
C LEU A 207 -23.67 -30.50 -23.90
N GLU A 208 -23.82 -29.52 -24.79
CA GLU A 208 -23.44 -28.14 -24.48
C GLU A 208 -24.45 -27.60 -23.44
N GLU A 209 -24.06 -27.60 -22.17
CA GLU A 209 -24.56 -26.61 -21.22
C GLU A 209 -23.47 -25.58 -21.01
N SER A 210 -23.78 -24.33 -21.35
CA SER A 210 -22.96 -23.15 -21.09
C SER A 210 -22.39 -23.20 -19.66
N LYS A 211 -21.07 -23.41 -19.52
CA LYS A 211 -20.37 -23.29 -18.23
C LYS A 211 -20.42 -21.82 -17.81
N VAL A 212 -21.43 -21.45 -17.05
CA VAL A 212 -21.45 -20.21 -16.29
C VAL A 212 -20.31 -20.28 -15.28
N ALA A 213 -19.31 -19.40 -15.37
CA ALA A 213 -18.20 -19.36 -14.45
C ALA A 213 -18.69 -18.95 -13.05
N THR A 214 -18.78 -19.91 -12.13
CA THR A 214 -19.26 -19.67 -10.76
C THR A 214 -18.21 -18.90 -9.94
N GLY A 215 -18.68 -17.96 -9.13
CA GLY A 215 -17.90 -17.09 -8.25
C GLY A 215 -17.84 -17.62 -6.83
N GLN A 216 -16.66 -17.55 -6.19
CA GLN A 216 -16.55 -17.79 -4.75
C GLN A 216 -16.58 -16.45 -4.01
N ILE A 217 -17.56 -16.25 -3.13
CA ILE A 217 -17.66 -15.12 -2.21
C ILE A 217 -17.28 -15.64 -0.83
N ALA A 218 -16.33 -14.99 -0.14
CA ALA A 218 -15.93 -15.44 1.20
C ALA A 218 -17.08 -15.29 2.20
N ASP A 219 -17.18 -16.21 3.17
CA ASP A 219 -18.14 -16.07 4.27
C ASP A 219 -17.89 -14.77 5.05
N GLY A 220 -18.95 -14.08 5.47
CA GLY A 220 -18.83 -12.82 6.21
C GLY A 220 -20.03 -11.90 6.02
N TRP A 221 -20.04 -10.76 6.71
CA TRP A 221 -21.05 -9.72 6.49
C TRP A 221 -20.70 -8.86 5.28
N TYR A 222 -21.70 -8.43 4.54
CA TYR A 222 -21.56 -7.61 3.36
C TYR A 222 -22.67 -6.56 3.28
N TYR A 223 -22.35 -5.41 2.70
CA TYR A 223 -23.31 -4.59 1.99
C TYR A 223 -23.32 -5.04 0.53
N ILE A 224 -24.51 -5.21 -0.05
CA ILE A 224 -24.67 -5.69 -1.43
C ILE A 224 -25.19 -4.52 -2.27
N LYS A 225 -24.37 -3.96 -3.16
CA LYS A 225 -24.67 -2.75 -3.94
C LYS A 225 -24.95 -3.10 -5.39
N ASN A 226 -26.09 -2.65 -5.93
CA ASN A 226 -26.37 -2.78 -7.36
C ASN A 226 -25.46 -1.86 -8.20
N ILE A 227 -24.91 -2.36 -9.31
CA ILE A 227 -23.98 -1.62 -10.15
C ILE A 227 -24.67 -0.51 -10.97
N ASN A 228 -25.90 -0.72 -11.43
CA ASN A 228 -26.64 0.30 -12.18
C ASN A 228 -27.03 1.50 -11.29
N SER A 229 -27.67 1.26 -10.14
CA SER A 229 -28.21 2.31 -9.29
C SER A 229 -27.22 2.87 -8.25
N GLN A 230 -26.14 2.14 -7.96
CA GLN A 230 -25.22 2.40 -6.84
C GLN A 230 -25.88 2.36 -5.45
N LYS A 231 -27.04 1.69 -5.33
CA LYS A 231 -27.82 1.55 -4.08
C LYS A 231 -27.70 0.16 -3.48
N TYR A 232 -28.01 0.06 -2.19
CA TYR A 232 -27.82 -1.16 -1.42
C TYR A 232 -29.10 -1.97 -1.28
N LEU A 233 -28.94 -3.29 -1.31
CA LEU A 233 -29.98 -4.27 -1.00
C LEU A 233 -30.45 -4.08 0.46
N GLU A 234 -31.72 -3.79 0.66
CA GLU A 234 -32.30 -3.43 1.96
C GLU A 234 -33.65 -4.14 2.19
N VAL A 235 -33.92 -4.58 3.42
CA VAL A 235 -35.28 -4.94 3.83
C VAL A 235 -36.12 -3.68 4.05
N ALA A 236 -37.20 -3.52 3.28
CA ALA A 236 -38.02 -2.33 3.23
C ALA A 236 -38.49 -1.88 4.62
N ASP A 237 -38.24 -0.60 4.92
CA ASP A 237 -38.58 0.06 6.19
C ASP A 237 -38.01 -0.64 7.44
N GLY A 238 -37.03 -1.54 7.29
CA GLY A 238 -36.50 -2.38 8.37
C GLY A 238 -37.55 -3.32 8.98
N LYS A 239 -38.59 -3.68 8.22
CA LYS A 239 -39.69 -4.52 8.70
C LYS A 239 -39.23 -5.97 8.88
N ASP A 240 -38.87 -6.33 10.12
CA ASP A 240 -38.37 -7.66 10.44
C ASP A 240 -39.51 -8.69 10.64
N ALA A 241 -40.16 -9.10 9.55
CA ALA A 241 -41.23 -10.10 9.53
C ALA A 241 -41.16 -10.99 8.29
N ASN A 242 -41.68 -12.22 8.37
CA ASN A 242 -41.83 -13.09 7.20
C ASN A 242 -42.63 -12.40 6.10
N GLY A 243 -42.13 -12.47 4.87
CA GLY A 243 -42.73 -11.81 3.72
C GLY A 243 -42.50 -10.31 3.63
N ALA A 244 -41.64 -9.73 4.48
CA ALA A 244 -41.23 -8.35 4.32
C ALA A 244 -40.40 -8.18 3.04
N ASN A 245 -40.66 -7.09 2.32
CA ASN A 245 -40.10 -6.84 1.01
C ASN A 245 -38.61 -6.52 1.06
N VAL A 246 -37.86 -6.91 0.03
CA VAL A 246 -36.49 -6.44 -0.20
C VAL A 246 -36.48 -5.46 -1.37
N GLN A 247 -35.87 -4.31 -1.16
CA GLN A 247 -35.79 -3.20 -2.09
C GLN A 247 -34.35 -2.68 -2.17
N GLN A 248 -34.06 -1.75 -3.07
CA GLN A 248 -32.83 -0.96 -3.00
C GLN A 248 -33.05 0.37 -2.27
N PHE A 249 -32.04 0.83 -1.55
CA PHE A 249 -32.06 2.14 -0.91
C PHE A 249 -30.64 2.74 -0.80
N SER A 250 -30.58 4.06 -0.66
CA SER A 250 -29.32 4.78 -0.43
C SER A 250 -28.61 4.26 0.83
N GLY A 251 -27.28 4.18 0.79
CA GLY A 251 -26.48 3.61 1.88
C GLY A 251 -26.66 4.39 3.19
N ASN A 252 -27.18 3.71 4.20
CA ASN A 252 -27.43 4.27 5.54
C ASN A 252 -26.79 3.43 6.66
N GLY A 253 -26.31 2.23 6.31
CA GLY A 253 -25.55 1.36 7.22
C GLY A 253 -26.40 0.61 8.26
N TYR A 254 -27.73 0.76 8.22
CA TYR A 254 -28.63 0.08 9.17
C TYR A 254 -28.60 -1.44 9.01
N PRO A 255 -28.98 -2.21 10.06
CA PRO A 255 -28.98 -3.68 10.02
C PRO A 255 -29.79 -4.29 8.86
N CYS A 256 -30.82 -3.59 8.38
CA CYS A 256 -31.63 -4.00 7.22
C CYS A 256 -30.86 -3.97 5.88
N GLN A 257 -29.69 -3.32 5.80
CA GLN A 257 -28.79 -3.31 4.63
C GLN A 257 -27.62 -4.31 4.74
N LYS A 258 -27.49 -5.01 5.88
CA LYS A 258 -26.39 -5.94 6.13
C LYS A 258 -26.82 -7.36 5.80
N TRP A 259 -25.96 -8.09 5.09
CA TRP A 259 -26.22 -9.46 4.68
C TRP A 259 -25.02 -10.35 4.99
N TYR A 260 -25.22 -11.40 5.79
CA TYR A 260 -24.20 -12.40 6.03
C TYR A 260 -24.23 -13.44 4.92
N VAL A 261 -23.15 -13.51 4.16
CA VAL A 261 -22.88 -14.55 3.17
C VAL A 261 -22.40 -15.79 3.88
N LYS A 262 -23.03 -16.92 3.58
CA LYS A 262 -22.57 -18.24 3.99
C LYS A 262 -22.57 -19.20 2.81
N ASN A 263 -21.44 -19.81 2.51
CA ASN A 263 -21.32 -20.88 1.53
C ASN A 263 -21.99 -22.16 2.07
N VAL A 264 -22.86 -22.78 1.26
CA VAL A 264 -23.64 -23.98 1.64
C VAL A 264 -23.37 -25.19 0.74
N GLY A 265 -22.26 -25.15 -0.01
CA GLY A 265 -21.82 -26.23 -0.91
C GLY A 265 -22.39 -26.14 -2.33
N ASN A 266 -21.79 -26.88 -3.26
CA ASN A 266 -22.15 -26.90 -4.69
C ASN A 266 -22.20 -25.51 -5.36
N GLY A 267 -21.38 -24.57 -4.88
CA GLY A 267 -21.31 -23.20 -5.38
C GLY A 267 -22.40 -22.25 -4.87
N TYR A 268 -23.35 -22.73 -4.06
CA TYR A 268 -24.44 -21.88 -3.56
C TYR A 268 -24.06 -21.14 -2.27
N ILE A 269 -24.65 -19.95 -2.12
CA ILE A 269 -24.65 -19.16 -0.89
C ILE A 269 -26.06 -18.98 -0.33
N THR A 270 -26.15 -18.69 0.96
CA THR A 270 -27.34 -18.12 1.63
C THR A 270 -27.01 -16.71 2.13
N LEU A 271 -28.01 -15.83 2.17
CA LEU A 271 -27.86 -14.45 2.63
C LEU A 271 -28.76 -14.19 3.84
N LYS A 272 -28.16 -14.06 5.03
CA LYS A 272 -28.88 -13.78 6.28
C LYS A 272 -28.93 -12.28 6.56
N THR A 273 -30.10 -11.72 6.87
CA THR A 273 -30.23 -10.30 7.22
C THR A 273 -29.54 -9.98 8.56
N GLY A 274 -28.99 -8.76 8.68
CA GLY A 274 -28.38 -8.24 9.91
C GLY A 274 -29.39 -7.80 10.98
N MET A 275 -30.69 -7.84 10.69
CA MET A 275 -31.74 -7.57 11.68
C MET A 275 -31.83 -8.69 12.73
N SER A 276 -32.52 -8.41 13.85
CA SER A 276 -32.50 -9.26 15.05
C SER A 276 -33.06 -10.67 14.84
N SER A 277 -33.98 -10.87 13.89
CA SER A 277 -34.48 -12.21 13.56
C SER A 277 -33.44 -13.10 12.89
N GLY A 278 -32.49 -12.52 12.16
CA GLY A 278 -31.56 -13.28 11.34
C GLY A 278 -32.24 -14.13 10.25
N ARG A 279 -33.36 -13.67 9.70
CA ARG A 279 -34.05 -14.29 8.54
C ARG A 279 -33.19 -14.31 7.27
N MET A 280 -33.59 -15.12 6.30
CA MET A 280 -32.87 -15.31 5.04
C MET A 280 -33.51 -14.50 3.91
N LEU A 281 -32.70 -14.05 2.97
CA LEU A 281 -33.15 -13.64 1.64
C LEU A 281 -33.86 -14.83 0.98
N ASP A 282 -35.07 -14.61 0.46
CA ASP A 282 -35.99 -15.66 0.06
C ASP A 282 -36.75 -15.25 -1.20
N VAL A 283 -36.84 -16.16 -2.18
CA VAL A 283 -37.71 -15.99 -3.35
C VAL A 283 -39.15 -16.32 -2.94
N ALA A 284 -40.06 -15.35 -3.05
CA ALA A 284 -41.41 -15.49 -2.54
C ALA A 284 -42.13 -16.73 -3.09
N ASN A 285 -42.63 -17.58 -2.19
CA ASN A 285 -43.29 -18.85 -2.49
C ASN A 285 -42.46 -19.84 -3.34
N GLY A 286 -41.14 -19.62 -3.47
CA GLY A 286 -40.28 -20.39 -4.36
C GLY A 286 -40.65 -20.27 -5.84
N GLY A 287 -41.26 -19.15 -6.25
CA GLY A 287 -41.63 -18.91 -7.64
C GLY A 287 -40.42 -18.94 -8.58
N ALA A 288 -40.68 -19.31 -9.83
CA ALA A 288 -39.68 -19.42 -10.90
C ALA A 288 -40.10 -18.64 -12.17
N SER A 289 -41.04 -17.71 -12.03
CA SER A 289 -41.53 -16.82 -13.08
C SER A 289 -40.91 -15.43 -12.96
N ASP A 290 -40.71 -14.74 -14.09
CA ASP A 290 -40.16 -13.38 -14.09
C ASP A 290 -41.07 -12.43 -13.28
N GLY A 291 -40.44 -11.53 -12.53
CA GLY A 291 -41.12 -10.65 -11.58
C GLY A 291 -41.46 -11.29 -10.23
N THR A 292 -41.01 -12.52 -9.93
CA THR A 292 -41.24 -13.10 -8.59
C THR A 292 -40.46 -12.30 -7.55
N ASN A 293 -41.17 -11.83 -6.53
CA ASN A 293 -40.63 -10.92 -5.53
C ASN A 293 -39.53 -11.55 -4.65
N ILE A 294 -38.53 -10.74 -4.25
CA ILE A 294 -37.58 -11.11 -3.19
C ILE A 294 -38.08 -10.57 -1.84
N GLN A 295 -38.11 -11.44 -0.85
CA GLN A 295 -38.56 -11.16 0.50
C GLN A 295 -37.52 -11.64 1.53
N ILE A 296 -37.79 -11.40 2.81
CA ILE A 296 -37.16 -12.17 3.89
C ILE A 296 -38.13 -13.19 4.49
N TYR A 297 -37.60 -14.36 4.85
CA TYR A 297 -38.36 -15.43 5.49
C TYR A 297 -37.51 -16.20 6.49
N ASP A 298 -38.15 -16.86 7.46
CA ASP A 298 -37.47 -17.75 8.40
C ASP A 298 -36.64 -18.81 7.67
N ALA A 299 -35.47 -19.13 8.23
CA ALA A 299 -34.57 -20.12 7.66
C ALA A 299 -35.26 -21.48 7.57
N ASN A 300 -35.47 -21.99 6.36
CA ASN A 300 -36.15 -23.26 6.10
C ASN A 300 -35.27 -24.28 5.36
N GLY A 301 -34.08 -23.86 4.90
CA GLY A 301 -33.10 -24.74 4.23
C GLY A 301 -33.50 -25.16 2.81
N LEU A 302 -34.62 -24.66 2.29
CA LEU A 302 -35.14 -24.97 0.97
C LEU A 302 -34.42 -24.16 -0.11
N ASP A 303 -34.66 -24.52 -1.36
CA ASP A 303 -33.99 -23.91 -2.51
C ASP A 303 -34.34 -22.43 -2.79
N PRO A 304 -35.49 -21.87 -2.37
CA PRO A 304 -35.76 -20.43 -2.49
C PRO A 304 -34.81 -19.52 -1.69
N GLN A 305 -33.99 -20.07 -0.78
CA GLN A 305 -33.02 -19.33 0.05
C GLN A 305 -31.57 -19.52 -0.43
N LYS A 306 -31.36 -20.19 -1.58
CA LYS A 306 -30.03 -20.54 -2.11
C LYS A 306 -29.79 -19.84 -3.45
N PHE A 307 -28.65 -19.17 -3.55
CA PHE A 307 -28.27 -18.37 -4.72
C PHE A 307 -26.92 -18.81 -5.23
N LEU A 308 -26.76 -18.90 -6.56
CA LEU A 308 -25.50 -19.22 -7.23
C LEU A 308 -24.84 -17.91 -7.69
N PRO A 309 -23.68 -17.52 -7.12
CA PRO A 309 -22.94 -16.36 -7.60
C PRO A 309 -22.29 -16.65 -8.94
N VAL A 310 -22.61 -15.83 -9.94
CA VAL A 310 -22.02 -15.88 -11.28
C VAL A 310 -21.03 -14.74 -11.42
N LYS A 311 -19.78 -15.04 -11.80
CA LYS A 311 -18.74 -14.02 -11.99
C LYS A 311 -19.11 -13.07 -13.12
N THR A 312 -18.66 -11.83 -12.99
CA THR A 312 -18.60 -10.83 -14.07
C THR A 312 -17.13 -10.50 -14.35
N ASP A 313 -16.86 -9.71 -15.38
CA ASP A 313 -15.51 -9.25 -15.70
C ASP A 313 -14.96 -8.24 -14.66
N GLN A 314 -15.80 -7.79 -13.72
CA GLN A 314 -15.41 -6.90 -12.63
C GLN A 314 -15.16 -7.68 -11.34
N SER A 315 -14.00 -7.49 -10.73
CA SER A 315 -13.66 -8.08 -9.43
C SER A 315 -14.65 -7.65 -8.33
N GLY A 316 -15.14 -8.62 -7.56
CA GLY A 316 -16.10 -8.41 -6.46
C GLY A 316 -17.55 -8.15 -6.89
N VAL A 317 -17.86 -8.30 -8.18
CA VAL A 317 -19.20 -8.09 -8.75
C VAL A 317 -19.76 -9.41 -9.30
N PHE A 318 -20.98 -9.73 -8.89
CA PHE A 318 -21.63 -11.00 -9.20
C PHE A 318 -23.09 -10.79 -9.61
N CYS A 319 -23.61 -11.70 -10.45
CA CYS A 319 -25.05 -11.92 -10.56
C CYS A 319 -25.45 -13.06 -9.63
N LEU A 320 -26.66 -13.03 -9.05
CA LEU A 320 -27.12 -14.06 -8.10
C LEU A 320 -28.26 -14.87 -8.72
N GLN A 321 -27.94 -16.01 -9.33
CA GLN A 321 -28.95 -16.90 -9.89
C GLN A 321 -29.71 -17.64 -8.80
N THR A 322 -31.02 -17.83 -8.93
CA THR A 322 -31.87 -18.45 -7.92
C THR A 322 -31.93 -19.96 -8.11
N LYS A 323 -31.68 -20.72 -7.04
CA LYS A 323 -31.69 -22.19 -7.15
C LYS A 323 -33.08 -22.75 -7.45
N CYS A 324 -34.15 -22.15 -6.90
CA CYS A 324 -35.53 -22.59 -7.15
C CYS A 324 -35.98 -22.46 -8.61
N SER A 325 -35.33 -21.61 -9.42
CA SER A 325 -35.57 -21.52 -10.87
C SER A 325 -34.74 -22.50 -11.69
N GLY A 326 -33.92 -23.34 -11.05
CA GLY A 326 -32.90 -24.15 -11.72
C GLY A 326 -31.77 -23.29 -12.31
N ASN A 327 -31.42 -22.18 -11.65
CA ASN A 327 -30.42 -21.19 -12.08
C ASN A 327 -30.76 -20.46 -13.39
N LYS A 328 -32.05 -20.34 -13.73
CA LYS A 328 -32.51 -19.65 -14.95
C LYS A 328 -32.80 -18.17 -14.74
N GLN A 329 -33.10 -17.80 -13.50
CA GLN A 329 -33.39 -16.42 -13.11
C GLN A 329 -32.33 -15.92 -12.14
N ALA A 330 -32.14 -14.60 -12.08
CA ALA A 330 -31.26 -13.94 -11.12
C ALA A 330 -31.98 -12.83 -10.37
N LEU A 331 -31.42 -12.41 -9.23
CA LEU A 331 -31.82 -11.16 -8.59
C LEU A 331 -31.74 -10.01 -9.58
N ASP A 332 -32.79 -9.20 -9.63
CA ASP A 332 -32.95 -8.07 -10.55
C ASP A 332 -33.46 -6.84 -9.79
N VAL A 333 -33.14 -5.65 -10.29
CA VAL A 333 -33.74 -4.40 -9.84
C VAL A 333 -34.85 -4.07 -10.83
N TYR A 334 -36.09 -4.29 -10.42
CA TYR A 334 -37.28 -4.11 -11.26
C TYR A 334 -37.25 -2.80 -12.05
N ASP A 335 -37.49 -2.91 -13.36
CA ASP A 335 -37.54 -1.80 -14.32
C ASP A 335 -36.24 -0.97 -14.36
N TRP A 336 -35.10 -1.57 -14.01
CA TRP A 336 -33.79 -0.90 -13.97
C TRP A 336 -33.77 0.37 -13.11
N SER A 337 -34.66 0.42 -12.12
CA SER A 337 -34.86 1.62 -11.31
C SER A 337 -33.54 2.07 -10.68
N THR A 338 -33.29 3.38 -10.68
CA THR A 338 -32.20 4.02 -9.92
C THR A 338 -32.72 4.78 -8.70
N ALA A 339 -34.04 4.77 -8.48
CA ALA A 339 -34.69 5.43 -7.35
C ALA A 339 -34.55 4.62 -6.05
N ASP A 340 -34.63 5.32 -4.91
CA ASP A 340 -34.82 4.64 -3.63
C ASP A 340 -36.16 3.90 -3.67
N LYS A 341 -36.23 2.76 -2.97
CA LYS A 341 -37.41 1.88 -2.94
C LYS A 341 -37.70 1.19 -4.28
N GLY A 342 -36.74 1.17 -5.20
CA GLY A 342 -36.80 0.27 -6.36
C GLY A 342 -36.88 -1.18 -5.88
N ASN A 343 -37.83 -1.95 -6.41
CA ASN A 343 -38.08 -3.31 -5.94
C ASN A 343 -36.96 -4.26 -6.35
N ILE A 344 -36.72 -5.30 -5.53
CA ILE A 344 -35.85 -6.41 -5.91
C ILE A 344 -36.73 -7.61 -6.22
N ASP A 345 -36.64 -8.11 -7.44
CA ASP A 345 -37.36 -9.26 -7.92
C ASP A 345 -36.39 -10.28 -8.54
N THR A 346 -36.97 -11.27 -9.22
CA THR A 346 -36.22 -12.23 -10.01
C THR A 346 -36.61 -12.07 -11.47
N TRP A 347 -35.63 -12.11 -12.35
CA TRP A 347 -35.86 -12.04 -13.79
C TRP A 347 -34.95 -13.03 -14.52
N THR A 348 -35.34 -13.42 -15.73
CA THR A 348 -34.53 -14.24 -16.63
C THR A 348 -33.09 -13.70 -16.66
N TYR A 349 -32.13 -14.58 -16.37
CA TYR A 349 -30.73 -14.20 -16.29
C TYR A 349 -30.24 -13.67 -17.65
N ASN A 350 -29.77 -12.43 -17.66
CA ASN A 350 -29.23 -11.76 -18.84
C ASN A 350 -27.89 -11.05 -18.57
N GLY A 351 -27.43 -11.04 -17.31
CA GLY A 351 -26.13 -10.51 -16.90
C GLY A 351 -25.99 -8.99 -16.99
N LEU A 352 -27.09 -8.27 -17.23
CA LEU A 352 -27.10 -6.82 -17.40
C LEU A 352 -26.95 -6.08 -16.05
N ALA A 353 -26.69 -4.77 -16.08
CA ALA A 353 -26.31 -4.01 -14.88
C ALA A 353 -27.39 -3.97 -13.76
N CYS A 354 -28.67 -4.18 -14.08
CA CYS A 354 -29.73 -4.36 -13.09
C CYS A 354 -29.59 -5.67 -12.28
N GLN A 355 -28.89 -6.67 -12.81
CA GLN A 355 -28.61 -7.98 -12.17
C GLN A 355 -27.21 -8.09 -11.56
N GLN A 356 -26.37 -7.05 -11.73
CA GLN A 356 -25.00 -7.04 -11.22
C GLN A 356 -24.91 -6.38 -9.84
N PHE A 357 -24.35 -7.09 -8.87
CA PHE A 357 -24.20 -6.63 -7.49
C PHE A 357 -22.75 -6.74 -7.00
N ARG A 358 -22.23 -5.65 -6.47
CA ARG A 358 -20.95 -5.59 -5.75
C ARG A 358 -21.13 -6.02 -4.31
N PHE A 359 -20.30 -6.95 -3.86
CA PHE A 359 -20.24 -7.39 -2.47
C PHE A 359 -19.15 -6.59 -1.73
N GLU A 360 -19.56 -5.70 -0.84
CA GLU A 360 -18.68 -4.85 -0.03
C GLU A 360 -18.60 -5.44 1.40
N ALA A 361 -17.48 -6.07 1.77
CA ALA A 361 -17.34 -6.74 3.07
C ALA A 361 -17.49 -5.76 4.25
N ILE A 362 -18.28 -6.16 5.25
CA ILE A 362 -18.46 -5.48 6.52
C ILE A 362 -17.58 -6.20 7.54
N ASN A 363 -16.52 -5.53 7.95
CA ASN A 363 -15.73 -5.97 9.09
C ASN A 363 -16.57 -5.71 10.36
N GLU A 364 -16.92 -6.75 11.12
CA GLU A 364 -17.70 -6.64 12.36
C GLU A 364 -16.95 -5.85 13.44
N ASP A 365 -17.04 -4.52 13.40
CA ASP A 365 -16.63 -3.63 14.49
C ASP A 365 -17.69 -2.51 14.70
N THR A 366 -18.99 -2.85 14.64
CA THR A 366 -20.05 -1.88 14.98
C THR A 366 -21.15 -2.47 15.87
N ASN A 367 -20.93 -2.42 17.20
CA ASN A 367 -22.02 -2.31 18.18
C ASN A 367 -22.09 -0.86 18.66
N SER A 368 -23.18 -0.17 18.34
CA SER A 368 -23.42 1.22 18.73
C SER A 368 -24.00 1.31 20.14
N HIS A 369 -23.19 1.75 21.10
CA HIS A 369 -23.63 2.70 22.12
C HIS A 369 -22.42 3.52 22.58
N ASN A 370 -22.63 4.84 22.65
CA ASN A 370 -21.69 5.91 22.97
C ASN A 370 -20.66 6.29 21.90
N SER A 371 -20.83 7.53 21.44
CA SER A 371 -19.82 8.40 20.87
C SER A 371 -18.45 8.24 21.54
N GLN A 372 -17.51 7.54 20.89
CA GLN A 372 -16.08 7.90 20.77
C GLN A 372 -15.42 7.00 19.69
N SER A 373 -14.71 7.65 18.78
CA SER A 373 -13.83 7.16 17.70
C SER A 373 -13.56 5.66 17.58
N ALA A 374 -14.05 5.05 16.49
CA ALA A 374 -13.44 3.90 15.84
C ALA A 374 -13.35 4.18 14.33
N GLY A 375 -12.11 4.36 13.85
CA GLY A 375 -11.71 4.23 12.45
C GLY A 375 -12.27 5.22 11.42
N LYS A 376 -12.11 6.54 11.60
CA LYS A 376 -12.24 7.47 10.48
C LYS A 376 -11.27 7.04 9.36
N HIS A 377 -11.77 6.94 8.13
CA HIS A 377 -10.91 6.93 6.94
C HIS A 377 -9.93 8.12 6.98
N SER A 378 -8.76 7.96 6.37
CA SER A 378 -7.79 9.04 6.22
C SER A 378 -8.48 10.34 5.79
N PRO A 379 -8.24 11.48 6.47
CA PRO A 379 -8.79 12.77 6.01
C PRO A 379 -8.25 13.20 4.64
N LEU A 380 -7.20 12.53 4.15
CA LEU A 380 -6.61 12.73 2.83
C LEU A 380 -7.06 11.67 1.81
N GLY A 381 -7.91 10.71 2.19
CA GLY A 381 -8.37 9.62 1.33
C GLY A 381 -7.34 8.55 1.05
N ASN A 382 -6.24 8.51 1.81
CA ASN A 382 -5.17 7.53 1.61
C ASN A 382 -5.62 6.11 1.97
N VAL A 383 -5.17 5.15 1.15
CA VAL A 383 -5.53 3.71 1.21
C VAL A 383 -4.45 2.85 1.88
N TYR A 384 -3.67 3.45 2.76
CA TYR A 384 -2.59 2.82 3.52
C TYR A 384 -2.52 3.46 4.91
N PRO A 385 -1.89 2.80 5.90
CA PRO A 385 -1.76 3.36 7.25
C PRO A 385 -0.74 4.49 7.29
N GLU A 386 -1.25 5.71 7.12
CA GLU A 386 -0.45 6.92 7.10
C GLU A 386 0.39 7.10 8.37
N GLN A 387 1.60 7.62 8.19
CA GLN A 387 2.45 7.99 9.32
C GLN A 387 1.91 9.26 9.97
N GLN A 388 1.34 9.10 11.16
CA GLN A 388 0.90 10.20 12.00
C GLN A 388 2.04 10.68 12.89
N LEU A 389 2.06 11.97 13.20
CA LEU A 389 3.07 12.66 13.99
C LEU A 389 2.43 13.39 15.16
N GLN A 390 3.20 13.57 16.22
CA GLN A 390 2.91 14.48 17.32
C GLN A 390 4.02 15.53 17.39
N PHE A 391 3.64 16.81 17.48
CA PHE A 391 4.58 17.89 17.69
C PHE A 391 4.58 18.30 19.16
N VAL A 392 5.72 18.19 19.83
CA VAL A 392 5.87 18.48 21.27
C VAL A 392 6.66 19.77 21.44
N ASN A 393 6.05 20.80 22.01
CA ASN A 393 6.74 22.07 22.24
C ASN A 393 7.81 21.93 23.32
N THR A 394 8.99 22.49 23.08
CA THR A 394 10.12 22.33 24.00
C THR A 394 10.05 23.25 25.23
N GLN A 395 9.15 24.24 25.24
CA GLN A 395 8.95 25.11 26.39
C GLN A 395 8.17 24.43 27.52
N ASP A 396 7.05 23.78 27.18
CA ASP A 396 6.12 23.22 28.15
C ASP A 396 6.05 21.68 28.12
N GLY A 397 6.63 21.05 27.11
CA GLY A 397 6.58 19.60 26.91
C GLY A 397 5.22 19.07 26.44
N ASN A 398 4.32 19.94 26.01
CA ASN A 398 2.96 19.60 25.60
C ASN A 398 2.83 19.46 24.09
N TYR A 399 1.72 18.86 23.64
CA TYR A 399 1.42 18.62 22.23
C TYR A 399 0.75 19.82 21.57
N LEU A 400 1.13 20.12 20.32
CA LEU A 400 0.35 20.96 19.41
C LEU A 400 -1.01 20.30 19.14
N ASN A 401 -2.08 21.03 19.41
CA ASN A 401 -3.43 20.49 19.44
C ASN A 401 -4.40 21.32 18.58
N ASP A 402 -5.19 20.62 17.76
CA ASP A 402 -6.39 21.15 17.12
C ASP A 402 -7.58 21.06 18.10
N THR A 403 -8.40 22.10 18.17
CA THR A 403 -9.58 22.09 19.06
C THR A 403 -10.80 21.43 18.43
N GLY A 404 -10.71 21.00 17.16
CA GLY A 404 -11.82 20.36 16.46
C GLY A 404 -12.82 21.34 15.84
N LYS A 405 -12.61 22.64 16.02
CA LYS A 405 -13.49 23.69 15.50
C LYS A 405 -12.76 24.50 14.44
N SER A 406 -13.27 24.49 13.21
CA SER A 406 -12.69 25.27 12.10
C SER A 406 -12.56 26.74 12.48
N GLY A 407 -11.37 27.30 12.28
CA GLY A 407 -11.02 28.69 12.58
C GLY A 407 -10.69 28.97 14.05
N ALA A 408 -10.79 27.98 14.95
CA ALA A 408 -10.37 28.14 16.33
C ALA A 408 -8.85 27.99 16.47
N ALA A 409 -8.26 28.76 17.40
CA ALA A 409 -6.82 28.75 17.65
C ALA A 409 -6.32 27.33 17.99
N LEU A 410 -5.15 26.99 17.46
CA LEU A 410 -4.41 25.82 17.92
C LEU A 410 -3.89 26.07 19.33
N THR A 411 -3.91 25.02 20.16
CA THR A 411 -3.54 25.08 21.57
C THR A 411 -2.39 24.15 21.91
N SER A 412 -1.83 24.29 23.12
CA SER A 412 -0.84 23.36 23.68
C SER A 412 -1.52 22.52 24.77
N VAL A 413 -1.46 21.18 24.69
CA VAL A 413 -2.13 20.29 25.66
C VAL A 413 -1.25 19.13 26.09
N LYS A 414 -1.37 18.72 27.36
CA LYS A 414 -0.57 17.62 27.92
C LYS A 414 -1.08 16.23 27.54
N SER A 415 -2.38 16.11 27.23
CA SER A 415 -3.02 14.83 26.91
C SER A 415 -2.76 14.43 25.46
N SER A 416 -2.30 13.20 25.22
CA SER A 416 -2.32 12.58 23.89
C SER A 416 -3.76 12.32 23.44
N GLY A 417 -4.01 12.41 22.13
CA GLY A 417 -5.33 12.16 21.58
C GLY A 417 -5.40 12.46 20.09
N ALA A 418 -6.52 12.12 19.45
CA ALA A 418 -6.67 12.29 18.01
C ALA A 418 -6.47 13.75 17.53
N SER A 419 -6.82 14.70 18.39
CA SER A 419 -6.68 16.14 18.19
C SER A 419 -5.23 16.66 18.11
N ASN A 420 -4.24 15.86 18.52
CA ASN A 420 -2.82 16.21 18.43
C ASN A 420 -2.00 15.28 17.53
N ARG A 421 -2.68 14.50 16.69
CA ARG A 421 -2.07 13.66 15.67
C ARG A 421 -2.16 14.35 14.31
N TRP A 422 -1.04 14.47 13.64
CA TRP A 422 -0.87 15.26 12.43
C TRP A 422 -0.28 14.42 11.30
N ILE A 423 -0.70 14.68 10.07
CA ILE A 423 -0.22 14.06 8.83
C ILE A 423 0.39 15.16 7.97
N LEU A 424 1.50 14.84 7.31
CA LEU A 424 2.12 15.75 6.34
C LEU A 424 1.59 15.44 4.94
N SER A 425 0.84 16.38 4.36
CA SER A 425 0.48 16.36 2.95
C SER A 425 1.57 17.07 2.16
N TYR A 426 2.43 16.29 1.51
CA TYR A 426 3.56 16.78 0.72
C TYR A 426 3.09 17.67 -0.45
N VAL A 427 3.71 18.83 -0.62
CA VAL A 427 3.46 19.74 -1.75
C VAL A 427 4.60 19.65 -2.76
N ASN A 428 5.78 20.15 -2.41
CA ASN A 428 7.04 20.00 -3.16
C ASN A 428 8.21 20.51 -2.31
N ASN A 429 9.45 20.11 -2.62
CA ASN A 429 10.67 20.71 -2.08
C ASN A 429 10.69 20.93 -0.55
N GLY A 430 10.19 19.96 0.23
CA GLY A 430 10.15 20.07 1.70
C GLY A 430 9.08 21.02 2.23
N VAL A 431 8.07 21.33 1.43
CA VAL A 431 6.88 22.11 1.78
C VAL A 431 5.70 21.17 1.95
N TYR A 432 4.91 21.38 3.01
CA TYR A 432 3.79 20.53 3.39
C TYR A 432 2.57 21.36 3.76
N ARG A 433 1.38 20.77 3.64
CA ARG A 433 0.27 21.08 4.55
C ARG A 433 0.40 20.17 5.77
N ILE A 434 0.21 20.73 6.96
CA ILE A 434 0.21 19.97 8.22
C ILE A 434 -1.25 19.78 8.62
N VAL A 435 -1.77 18.56 8.48
CA VAL A 435 -3.19 18.23 8.53
C VAL A 435 -3.49 17.41 9.77
N ASN A 436 -4.49 17.77 10.56
CA ASN A 436 -4.91 16.99 11.70
C ASN A 436 -5.58 15.69 11.24
N SER A 437 -5.17 14.56 11.81
CA SER A 437 -5.63 13.22 11.41
C SER A 437 -7.12 12.95 11.72
N ASP A 438 -7.71 13.68 12.66
CA ASP A 438 -9.10 13.48 13.07
C ASP A 438 -10.05 14.42 12.35
N THR A 439 -9.68 15.69 12.25
CA THR A 439 -10.57 16.75 11.74
C THR A 439 -10.38 16.99 10.24
N GLY A 440 -9.22 16.61 9.68
CA GLY A 440 -8.80 16.98 8.33
C GLY A 440 -8.46 18.46 8.17
N PHE A 441 -8.46 19.24 9.25
CA PHE A 441 -8.06 20.64 9.21
C PHE A 441 -6.55 20.78 9.15
N CYS A 442 -6.07 21.73 8.37
CA CYS A 442 -4.66 22.07 8.29
C CYS A 442 -4.32 23.37 9.03
N LEU A 443 -3.08 23.45 9.50
CA LEU A 443 -2.50 24.67 10.07
C LEU A 443 -2.68 25.85 9.11
N THR A 444 -3.40 26.87 9.56
CA THR A 444 -3.75 28.03 8.75
C THR A 444 -3.60 29.31 9.58
N PRO A 445 -2.77 30.28 9.17
CA PRO A 445 -2.72 31.59 9.81
C PRO A 445 -4.08 32.32 9.69
N TYR A 446 -4.43 33.11 10.71
CA TYR A 446 -5.67 33.87 10.71
C TYR A 446 -5.77 34.77 9.48
N SER A 447 -6.97 34.82 8.89
CA SER A 447 -7.27 35.55 7.65
C SER A 447 -6.41 35.13 6.45
N SER A 448 -5.82 33.92 6.47
CA SER A 448 -4.91 33.39 5.46
C SER A 448 -3.69 34.28 5.18
N LYS A 449 -3.16 34.95 6.21
CA LYS A 449 -2.04 35.89 6.10
C LYS A 449 -0.86 35.51 6.99
N ALA A 450 0.31 35.34 6.37
CA ALA A 450 1.57 35.09 7.06
C ALA A 450 2.21 36.40 7.59
N SER A 451 1.58 37.01 8.59
CA SER A 451 2.02 38.26 9.22
C SER A 451 2.49 38.01 10.66
N ALA A 452 3.48 38.79 11.12
CA ALA A 452 3.92 38.73 12.51
C ALA A 452 2.74 39.05 13.45
N GLY A 453 2.61 38.28 14.51
CA GLY A 453 1.49 38.35 15.45
C GLY A 453 0.19 37.71 14.99
N ALA A 454 0.12 37.11 13.79
CA ALA A 454 -1.09 36.40 13.35
C ALA A 454 -1.28 35.11 14.16
N GLY A 455 -2.50 34.88 14.68
CA GLY A 455 -2.85 33.59 15.28
C GLY A 455 -2.85 32.45 14.25
N VAL A 456 -2.73 31.21 14.69
CA VAL A 456 -2.81 30.02 13.83
C VAL A 456 -3.95 29.13 14.30
N ALA A 457 -4.80 28.70 13.37
CA ALA A 457 -5.96 27.83 13.59
C ALA A 457 -5.85 26.54 12.76
N GLY A 458 -6.70 25.57 13.10
CA GLY A 458 -7.09 24.52 12.16
C GLY A 458 -8.18 25.06 11.22
N ALA A 459 -8.01 24.91 9.91
CA ALA A 459 -9.05 25.21 8.93
C ALA A 459 -9.08 24.16 7.81
N ALA A 460 -10.19 24.08 7.07
CA ALA A 460 -10.30 23.17 5.93
C ALA A 460 -9.18 23.39 4.89
N VAL A 461 -8.73 22.30 4.27
CA VAL A 461 -7.73 22.36 3.20
C VAL A 461 -8.28 23.11 1.98
N SER A 462 -7.51 24.07 1.47
CA SER A 462 -7.83 24.85 0.28
C SER A 462 -6.77 24.65 -0.80
N SER A 463 -7.20 24.42 -2.05
CA SER A 463 -6.32 24.14 -3.19
C SER A 463 -5.53 25.36 -3.69
N GLY A 464 -5.88 26.58 -3.26
CA GLY A 464 -5.20 27.83 -3.66
C GLY A 464 -4.59 28.64 -2.52
N ASP A 465 -4.80 28.25 -1.27
CA ASP A 465 -4.33 29.01 -0.11
C ASP A 465 -2.87 28.68 0.24
N LYS A 466 -1.93 29.47 -0.31
CA LYS A 466 -0.49 29.34 -0.03
C LYS A 466 -0.11 29.63 1.42
N SER A 467 -1.00 30.24 2.22
CA SER A 467 -0.74 30.43 3.65
C SER A 467 -0.84 29.11 4.44
N GLN A 468 -1.43 28.06 3.86
CA GLN A 468 -1.48 26.71 4.46
C GLN A 468 -0.22 25.88 4.21
N TYR A 469 0.79 26.46 3.56
CA TYR A 469 2.04 25.78 3.22
C TYR A 469 3.11 26.09 4.27
N TRP A 470 3.76 25.05 4.76
CA TRP A 470 4.70 25.12 5.87
C TRP A 470 6.00 24.38 5.55
N GLN A 471 7.09 24.84 6.14
CA GLN A 471 8.37 24.15 6.15
C GLN A 471 8.69 23.72 7.59
N ILE A 472 9.25 22.52 7.74
CA ILE A 472 9.69 21.96 9.03
C ILE A 472 11.21 21.85 8.97
N ILE A 473 11.91 22.63 9.77
CA ILE A 473 13.35 22.86 9.62
C ILE A 473 14.05 22.49 10.93
N ALA A 474 15.06 21.62 10.85
CA ALA A 474 15.83 21.21 12.02
C ALA A 474 16.55 22.39 12.68
N THR A 475 16.52 22.45 14.00
CA THR A 475 17.17 23.49 14.83
C THR A 475 18.19 22.93 15.81
N LYS A 476 18.06 21.65 16.17
CA LYS A 476 19.00 20.91 17.03
C LYS A 476 19.11 19.47 16.53
N LYS A 477 20.31 18.91 16.53
CA LYS A 477 20.55 17.47 16.31
C LYS A 477 20.86 16.78 17.63
N ASP A 478 20.55 15.49 17.72
CA ASP A 478 21.02 14.63 18.80
C ASP A 478 22.49 14.22 18.61
N ALA A 479 23.02 13.44 19.55
CA ALA A 479 24.41 12.99 19.53
C ALA A 479 24.77 12.08 18.35
N TYR A 480 23.77 11.58 17.62
CA TYR A 480 23.92 10.68 16.48
C TYR A 480 23.67 11.39 15.15
N GLY A 481 23.48 12.72 15.18
CA GLY A 481 23.25 13.54 13.99
C GLY A 481 21.80 13.56 13.49
N THR A 482 20.87 12.93 14.20
CA THR A 482 19.43 12.95 13.86
C THR A 482 18.81 14.26 14.36
N ALA A 483 17.95 14.90 13.56
CA ALA A 483 17.29 16.12 13.98
C ALA A 483 16.31 15.87 15.15
N LEU A 484 16.58 16.55 16.26
CA LEU A 484 15.91 16.42 17.55
C LEU A 484 14.78 17.45 17.72
N ASN A 485 15.09 18.71 17.41
CA ASN A 485 14.14 19.82 17.47
C ASN A 485 14.00 20.44 16.09
N TYR A 486 12.84 21.01 15.84
CA TYR A 486 12.46 21.66 14.59
C TYR A 486 11.75 22.97 14.87
N LYS A 487 11.91 23.94 13.99
CA LYS A 487 11.00 25.06 13.84
C LYS A 487 10.04 24.78 12.70
N ILE A 488 8.80 25.24 12.84
CA ILE A 488 7.79 25.18 11.78
C ILE A 488 7.56 26.61 11.31
N VAL A 489 7.83 26.91 10.04
CA VAL A 489 7.72 28.26 9.47
C VAL A 489 6.72 28.28 8.32
N ASN A 490 6.05 29.42 8.13
CA ASN A 490 5.13 29.55 7.02
C ASN A 490 5.90 29.72 5.70
N ASN A 491 5.53 29.00 4.65
CA ASN A 491 6.24 29.02 3.37
C ASN A 491 6.11 30.38 2.65
N SER A 492 5.04 31.13 2.91
CA SER A 492 4.89 32.48 2.34
C SER A 492 5.77 33.54 3.04
N ASN A 493 6.29 33.23 4.23
CA ASN A 493 7.25 34.06 4.95
C ASN A 493 8.06 33.20 5.94
N THR A 494 9.19 32.66 5.49
CA THR A 494 10.00 31.69 6.23
C THR A 494 10.73 32.27 7.45
N ASN A 495 10.66 33.59 7.67
CA ASN A 495 11.16 34.25 8.87
C ASN A 495 10.19 34.12 10.06
N LEU A 496 8.92 33.80 9.79
CA LEU A 496 7.89 33.67 10.80
C LEU A 496 7.68 32.21 11.20
N ALA A 497 8.00 31.91 12.46
CA ALA A 497 7.85 30.59 13.07
C ALA A 497 6.56 30.48 13.88
N LEU A 498 6.00 29.27 13.89
CA LEU A 498 4.95 28.85 14.81
C LEU A 498 5.48 28.97 16.25
N THR A 499 4.85 29.82 17.04
CA THR A 499 5.31 30.23 18.36
C THR A 499 4.19 30.04 19.38
N LEU A 500 4.48 29.31 20.45
CA LEU A 500 3.57 29.16 21.58
C LEU A 500 3.53 30.45 22.41
N SER A 501 2.33 30.98 22.64
CA SER A 501 2.09 32.17 23.46
C SER A 501 0.74 32.06 24.17
N ASN A 502 0.74 32.14 25.51
CA ASN A 502 -0.48 32.08 26.34
C ASN A 502 -1.41 30.92 25.97
N ASN A 503 -0.85 29.70 25.86
CA ASN A 503 -1.55 28.46 25.49
C ASN A 503 -2.11 28.39 24.04
N SER A 504 -1.79 29.37 23.20
CA SER A 504 -2.20 29.41 21.78
C SER A 504 -1.00 29.57 20.87
N TYR A 505 -1.14 29.19 19.60
CA TYR A 505 -0.07 29.35 18.62
C TYR A 505 -0.27 30.56 17.69
N ARG A 506 0.83 31.22 17.37
CA ARG A 506 0.89 32.41 16.51
C ARG A 506 2.18 32.44 15.70
N LEU A 507 2.23 33.29 14.67
CA LEU A 507 3.42 33.55 13.87
C LEU A 507 4.26 34.67 14.49
N GLU A 508 5.51 34.41 14.80
CA GLU A 508 6.46 35.41 15.29
C GLU A 508 7.82 35.27 14.60
N GLN A 509 8.64 36.33 14.63
CA GLN A 509 10.02 36.26 14.13
C GLN A 509 10.80 35.17 14.87
N TYR A 510 11.49 34.31 14.11
CA TYR A 510 12.27 33.24 14.72
C TYR A 510 13.48 33.81 15.48
N ASN A 511 13.53 33.54 16.79
CA ASN A 511 14.63 33.94 17.69
C ASN A 511 15.26 32.76 18.43
N GLY A 512 14.82 31.52 18.16
CA GLY A 512 15.37 30.31 18.76
C GLY A 512 14.87 29.99 20.17
N SER A 513 13.87 30.73 20.68
CA SER A 513 13.25 30.43 21.99
C SER A 513 12.62 29.03 22.04
N ALA A 514 12.48 28.48 23.25
CA ALA A 514 11.86 27.16 23.45
C ALA A 514 10.42 27.09 22.92
N ALA A 515 9.67 28.21 22.98
CA ALA A 515 8.32 28.32 22.42
C ALA A 515 8.24 28.09 20.91
N GLN A 516 9.35 28.25 20.18
CA GLN A 516 9.44 28.14 18.73
C GLN A 516 10.06 26.83 18.24
N ASN A 517 10.43 25.95 19.18
CA ASN A 517 11.08 24.69 18.90
C ASN A 517 10.17 23.54 19.33
N LEU A 518 9.95 22.61 18.42
CA LEU A 518 9.13 21.43 18.61
C LEU A 518 9.94 20.16 18.35
N ARG A 519 9.75 19.13 19.17
CA ARG A 519 10.15 17.76 18.83
C ARG A 519 9.09 17.15 17.91
N VAL A 520 9.52 16.32 16.97
CA VAL A 520 8.63 15.57 16.06
C VAL A 520 8.69 14.10 16.44
N ASN A 521 7.58 13.56 16.95
CA ASN A 521 7.49 12.16 17.35
C ASN A 521 6.53 11.43 16.42
N SER A 522 6.92 10.26 15.90
CA SER A 522 6.00 9.37 15.19
C SER A 522 4.97 8.83 16.18
N TYR A 523 3.68 9.00 15.89
CA TYR A 523 2.62 8.46 16.72
C TYR A 523 2.61 6.93 16.61
N GLY A 524 2.46 6.24 17.74
CA GLY A 524 2.42 4.78 17.82
C GLY A 524 3.74 4.12 18.16
N VAL A 525 4.87 4.80 17.95
CA VAL A 525 6.19 4.23 18.27
C VAL A 525 6.37 4.09 19.78
N GLU A 526 6.90 2.95 20.20
CA GLU A 526 7.31 2.71 21.57
C GLU A 526 8.79 2.34 21.62
N GLY A 527 9.41 2.43 22.79
CA GLY A 527 10.76 1.93 22.97
C GLY A 527 11.87 2.82 22.42
N PHE A 528 13.02 2.19 22.14
CA PHE A 528 14.23 2.90 21.74
C PHE A 528 14.13 3.62 20.38
N ALA A 529 13.23 3.22 19.47
CA ALA A 529 12.98 3.96 18.24
C ALA A 529 12.24 5.30 18.48
N GLY A 530 11.51 5.42 19.59
CA GLY A 530 10.84 6.65 20.00
C GLY A 530 11.81 7.75 20.45
N TYR A 531 11.25 8.83 20.98
CA TYR A 531 12.04 9.81 21.73
C TYR A 531 12.53 9.15 23.02
N SER A 532 13.84 9.04 23.19
CA SER A 532 14.45 8.32 24.30
C SER A 532 15.76 8.96 24.73
N LYS A 533 16.43 8.32 25.68
CA LYS A 533 17.82 8.58 26.01
C LYS A 533 18.68 7.38 25.65
N ASP A 534 19.91 7.65 25.26
CA ASP A 534 20.91 6.59 25.09
C ASP A 534 21.46 6.09 26.42
N MET A 535 22.37 5.12 26.37
CA MET A 535 22.99 4.53 27.56
C MET A 535 23.95 5.48 28.29
N SER A 536 24.23 6.65 27.74
CA SER A 536 24.97 7.75 28.37
C SER A 536 24.04 8.88 28.84
N ASN A 537 22.73 8.64 28.92
CA ASN A 537 21.70 9.58 29.37
C ASN A 537 21.57 10.85 28.49
N ARG A 538 22.00 10.79 27.22
CA ARG A 538 21.82 11.88 26.24
C ARG A 538 20.49 11.71 25.50
N GLU A 539 19.81 12.81 25.20
CA GLU A 539 18.58 12.80 24.39
C GLU A 539 18.86 12.20 23.00
N LYS A 540 17.91 11.40 22.52
CA LYS A 540 17.92 10.74 21.22
C LYS A 540 16.57 11.00 20.53
N ALA A 541 16.64 11.43 19.27
CA ALA A 541 15.47 11.85 18.52
C ALA A 541 14.55 10.67 18.18
N CYS A 542 13.25 10.91 18.08
CA CYS A 542 12.32 9.90 17.57
C CYS A 542 12.61 9.56 16.10
N VAL A 543 12.38 8.31 15.72
CA VAL A 543 12.37 7.91 14.30
C VAL A 543 11.27 8.69 13.55
N THR A 544 11.62 9.20 12.38
CA THR A 544 10.72 9.93 11.48
C THR A 544 10.60 9.26 10.11
N GLY A 545 11.48 8.31 9.77
CA GLY A 545 11.41 7.61 8.51
C GLY A 545 11.58 8.57 7.32
N GLY A 546 10.76 8.35 6.30
CA GLY A 546 10.69 9.19 5.11
C GLY A 546 9.52 10.18 5.09
N VAL A 547 8.95 10.54 6.24
CA VAL A 547 7.78 11.43 6.34
C VAL A 547 8.03 12.84 5.79
N PHE A 548 9.30 13.29 5.79
CA PHE A 548 9.73 14.55 5.18
C PHE A 548 10.03 14.42 3.68
N GLY A 549 9.55 13.35 3.07
CA GLY A 549 9.77 12.99 1.68
C GLY A 549 8.49 13.01 0.85
N LYS A 550 8.66 12.77 -0.45
CA LYS A 550 7.53 12.48 -1.34
C LYS A 550 6.92 11.13 -0.93
N VAL A 551 5.59 11.03 -1.00
CA VAL A 551 4.91 9.75 -0.98
C VAL A 551 4.93 9.16 -2.39
N VAL A 552 5.46 7.95 -2.53
CA VAL A 552 5.53 7.20 -3.79
C VAL A 552 4.82 5.87 -3.61
N THR A 553 4.12 5.40 -4.63
CA THR A 553 3.48 4.07 -4.62
C THR A 553 4.25 3.18 -5.58
N VAL A 554 4.73 2.04 -5.09
CA VAL A 554 5.49 1.05 -5.86
C VAL A 554 4.62 -0.15 -6.16
N LYS A 555 4.69 -0.64 -7.39
CA LYS A 555 3.95 -1.81 -7.88
C LYS A 555 4.87 -2.88 -8.48
N SER A 556 6.17 -2.62 -8.50
CA SER A 556 7.20 -3.54 -8.99
C SER A 556 8.40 -3.60 -8.05
N LEU A 557 9.21 -4.66 -8.17
CA LEU A 557 10.48 -4.78 -7.46
C LEU A 557 11.45 -3.65 -7.83
N LYS A 558 11.49 -3.26 -9.12
CA LYS A 558 12.40 -2.23 -9.61
C LYS A 558 12.13 -0.88 -8.95
N GLU A 559 10.87 -0.45 -8.92
CA GLU A 559 10.47 0.78 -8.22
C GLU A 559 10.81 0.71 -6.73
N LEU A 560 10.54 -0.44 -6.08
CA LEU A 560 10.90 -0.65 -4.68
C LEU A 560 12.41 -0.49 -4.46
N GLN A 561 13.25 -1.09 -5.30
CA GLN A 561 14.71 -0.97 -5.22
C GLN A 561 15.18 0.46 -5.44
N ASN A 562 14.61 1.16 -6.43
CA ASN A 562 15.00 2.53 -6.77
C ASN A 562 14.70 3.49 -5.60
N TYR A 563 13.48 3.44 -5.07
CA TYR A 563 13.10 4.32 -3.96
C TYR A 563 13.68 3.88 -2.61
N ALA A 564 14.03 2.60 -2.43
CA ALA A 564 14.69 2.12 -1.21
C ALA A 564 16.14 2.64 -1.07
N ALA A 565 16.81 2.93 -2.17
CA ALA A 565 18.21 3.31 -2.18
C ALA A 565 18.48 4.75 -1.66
N GLY A 566 19.74 5.02 -1.33
CA GLY A 566 20.24 6.36 -1.00
C GLY A 566 19.62 6.99 0.26
N SER A 567 19.81 8.29 0.45
CA SER A 567 19.40 9.02 1.65
C SER A 567 18.21 9.96 1.46
N THR A 568 17.70 10.11 0.22
CA THR A 568 16.53 10.92 -0.09
C THR A 568 15.31 10.40 0.69
N PRO A 569 14.61 11.25 1.45
CA PRO A 569 13.44 10.81 2.19
C PRO A 569 12.30 10.38 1.27
N TYR A 570 11.72 9.21 1.52
CA TYR A 570 10.51 8.73 0.83
C TYR A 570 9.59 7.96 1.78
N THR A 571 8.30 8.23 1.66
CA THR A 571 7.28 7.28 2.10
C THR A 571 6.92 6.40 0.91
N ILE A 572 7.29 5.13 0.99
CA ILE A 572 7.21 4.12 -0.07
C ILE A 572 6.03 3.21 0.25
N VAL A 573 4.91 3.44 -0.42
CA VAL A 573 3.68 2.66 -0.29
C VAL A 573 3.76 1.46 -1.23
N ILE A 574 3.64 0.24 -0.70
CA ILE A 574 3.50 -0.98 -1.50
C ILE A 574 2.07 -1.02 -2.03
N GLY A 575 1.91 -0.76 -3.32
CA GLY A 575 0.62 -0.68 -4.02
C GLY A 575 0.22 -1.96 -4.76
N ALA A 576 1.12 -2.95 -4.84
CA ALA A 576 0.85 -4.29 -5.34
C ALA A 576 1.64 -5.32 -4.52
N ASN A 577 1.10 -6.53 -4.35
CA ASN A 577 1.87 -7.62 -3.75
C ASN A 577 3.00 -8.00 -4.71
N LEU A 578 4.23 -8.07 -4.22
CA LEU A 578 5.41 -8.30 -5.04
C LEU A 578 5.98 -9.70 -4.75
N SER A 579 6.32 -10.43 -5.80
CA SER A 579 6.86 -11.79 -5.69
C SER A 579 8.05 -11.97 -6.62
N GLN A 580 9.04 -12.75 -6.19
CA GLN A 580 10.17 -13.19 -7.01
C GLN A 580 10.30 -14.72 -6.94
N ASN A 581 10.83 -15.33 -8.00
CA ASN A 581 11.01 -16.78 -8.06
C ASN A 581 12.19 -17.29 -7.21
N ALA A 582 13.13 -16.40 -6.88
CA ALA A 582 14.29 -16.67 -6.05
C ALA A 582 14.48 -15.56 -5.00
N LEU A 583 15.29 -15.85 -3.97
CA LEU A 583 15.66 -14.86 -2.96
C LEU A 583 16.27 -13.64 -3.65
N THR A 584 15.61 -12.50 -3.49
CA THR A 584 16.01 -11.24 -4.12
C THR A 584 16.24 -10.18 -3.06
N LYS A 585 17.41 -9.55 -3.07
CA LYS A 585 17.80 -8.55 -2.06
C LYS A 585 17.44 -7.14 -2.52
N VAL A 586 16.91 -6.34 -1.59
CA VAL A 586 16.70 -4.90 -1.76
C VAL A 586 17.63 -4.17 -0.80
N ASN A 587 18.55 -3.39 -1.36
CA ASN A 587 19.43 -2.52 -0.60
C ASN A 587 18.66 -1.29 -0.11
N VAL A 588 18.67 -1.07 1.20
CA VAL A 588 17.92 0.01 1.84
C VAL A 588 18.89 1.04 2.39
N GLY A 589 18.75 2.30 1.97
CA GLY A 589 19.48 3.45 2.52
C GLY A 589 18.76 4.12 3.68
N SER A 590 18.97 5.42 3.90
CA SER A 590 18.43 6.16 5.06
C SER A 590 17.15 6.94 4.76
N ASN A 591 16.39 7.29 5.80
CA ASN A 591 15.20 8.14 5.75
C ASN A 591 14.04 7.55 4.96
N LYS A 592 13.75 6.26 5.15
CA LYS A 592 12.68 5.57 4.42
C LYS A 592 11.51 5.20 5.33
N THR A 593 10.29 5.35 4.85
CA THR A 593 9.11 4.71 5.44
C THR A 593 8.54 3.75 4.42
N PHE A 594 8.74 2.45 4.60
CA PHE A 594 8.08 1.42 3.80
C PHE A 594 6.75 1.09 4.45
N VAL A 595 5.66 1.13 3.68
CA VAL A 595 4.32 0.88 4.20
C VAL A 595 3.49 0.03 3.24
N GLY A 596 2.96 -1.10 3.71
CA GLY A 596 1.98 -1.86 2.93
C GLY A 596 0.62 -1.15 2.92
N SER A 597 0.02 -1.02 1.74
CA SER A 597 -1.34 -0.53 1.61
C SER A 597 -2.35 -1.54 2.19
N TYR A 598 -3.59 -1.09 2.37
CA TYR A 598 -4.67 -1.95 2.84
C TYR A 598 -5.06 -3.02 1.82
N GLN A 599 -4.76 -2.79 0.53
CA GLN A 599 -5.07 -3.71 -0.56
C GLN A 599 -3.87 -4.59 -0.96
N ALA A 600 -2.65 -4.14 -0.67
CA ALA A 600 -1.41 -4.81 -1.03
C ALA A 600 -0.33 -4.55 0.02
N ASN A 601 0.21 -5.62 0.60
CA ASN A 601 1.20 -5.54 1.67
C ASN A 601 2.17 -6.72 1.70
N THR A 602 2.13 -7.61 0.71
CA THR A 602 2.94 -8.82 0.71
C THR A 602 4.17 -8.67 -0.18
N LEU A 603 5.33 -9.05 0.38
CA LEU A 603 6.60 -9.21 -0.32
C LEU A 603 7.02 -10.68 -0.19
N ASN A 604 7.03 -11.42 -1.30
CA ASN A 604 7.42 -12.82 -1.37
C ASN A 604 8.82 -12.98 -2.00
N ASN A 605 9.72 -13.66 -1.30
CA ASN A 605 11.14 -13.85 -1.67
C ASN A 605 11.92 -12.54 -1.85
N ILE A 606 11.44 -11.44 -1.28
CA ILE A 606 12.11 -10.13 -1.32
C ILE A 606 12.62 -9.79 0.07
N HIS A 607 13.95 -9.67 0.19
CA HIS A 607 14.66 -9.59 1.46
C HIS A 607 15.36 -8.23 1.58
N PHE A 608 15.14 -7.52 2.68
CA PHE A 608 15.71 -6.20 2.89
C PHE A 608 17.11 -6.29 3.51
N ARG A 609 18.04 -5.50 2.97
CA ARG A 609 19.43 -5.39 3.40
C ARG A 609 19.77 -3.93 3.60
N ASN A 610 19.99 -3.51 4.83
CA ASN A 610 20.51 -2.18 5.08
C ASN A 610 21.94 -2.06 4.53
N ILE A 611 22.25 -0.93 3.89
CA ILE A 611 23.62 -0.58 3.49
C ILE A 611 24.36 0.12 4.66
N GLN A 612 25.66 0.36 4.50
CA GLN A 612 26.44 1.11 5.50
C GLN A 612 25.83 2.50 5.77
N ALA A 613 25.78 2.90 7.05
CA ALA A 613 25.18 4.14 7.52
C ALA A 613 23.68 4.33 7.21
N SER A 614 22.94 3.24 6.91
CA SER A 614 21.47 3.27 6.82
C SER A 614 20.85 3.61 8.17
N GLY A 615 19.82 4.43 8.22
CA GLY A 615 19.18 4.78 9.49
C GLY A 615 17.97 5.68 9.30
N ASN A 616 17.23 5.90 10.38
CA ASN A 616 15.96 6.60 10.37
C ASN A 616 14.96 5.94 9.39
N ASN A 617 14.73 4.63 9.56
CA ASN A 617 13.83 3.86 8.69
C ASN A 617 12.63 3.29 9.46
N ILE A 618 11.47 3.26 8.80
CA ILE A 618 10.23 2.69 9.30
C ILE A 618 9.76 1.61 8.33
N TYR A 619 9.31 0.47 8.86
CA TYR A 619 8.67 -0.61 8.12
C TYR A 619 7.31 -0.85 8.77
N LYS A 620 6.23 -0.71 8.00
CA LYS A 620 4.88 -0.70 8.55
C LYS A 620 3.91 -1.52 7.72
N ASN A 621 3.11 -2.37 8.36
CA ASN A 621 2.02 -3.09 7.68
C ASN A 621 2.51 -3.93 6.48
N ILE A 622 3.62 -4.66 6.62
CA ILE A 622 4.20 -5.48 5.54
C ILE A 622 4.23 -6.95 5.95
N THR A 623 3.77 -7.82 5.06
CA THR A 623 3.91 -9.28 5.16
C THR A 623 5.14 -9.72 4.37
N PHE A 624 6.13 -10.31 5.05
CA PHE A 624 7.31 -10.90 4.44
C PHE A 624 7.13 -12.41 4.34
N THR A 625 7.06 -12.94 3.12
CA THR A 625 6.95 -14.39 2.84
C THR A 625 8.15 -14.88 2.07
N HIS A 626 8.42 -16.18 2.13
CA HIS A 626 9.45 -16.83 1.32
C HIS A 626 9.04 -18.26 0.96
N SER A 627 9.62 -18.78 -0.11
CA SER A 627 9.48 -20.18 -0.51
C SER A 627 10.20 -21.09 0.49
N VAL A 628 9.64 -22.27 0.74
CA VAL A 628 10.17 -23.27 1.67
C VAL A 628 11.61 -23.72 1.39
N SER A 629 12.08 -23.56 0.15
CA SER A 629 13.45 -23.88 -0.27
C SER A 629 14.48 -22.80 0.08
N ILE A 630 14.03 -21.60 0.43
CA ILE A 630 14.86 -20.47 0.86
C ILE A 630 14.89 -20.51 2.39
N ASN A 631 15.77 -21.34 2.93
CA ASN A 631 15.79 -21.68 4.36
C ASN A 631 17.22 -21.88 4.91
N ASN A 632 18.23 -21.39 4.19
CA ASN A 632 19.62 -21.48 4.62
C ASN A 632 19.92 -20.44 5.69
N ASN A 633 21.00 -20.65 6.44
CA ASN A 633 21.33 -19.88 7.63
C ASN A 633 21.38 -18.34 7.47
N ASP A 634 21.60 -17.81 6.26
CA ASP A 634 21.67 -16.36 5.96
C ASP A 634 20.52 -15.85 5.05
N ASP A 635 19.50 -16.67 4.80
CA ASP A 635 18.32 -16.31 3.99
C ASP A 635 17.34 -15.39 4.74
N ILE A 636 17.86 -14.54 5.64
CA ILE A 636 17.09 -13.72 6.57
C ILE A 636 16.23 -12.71 5.81
N GLN A 637 14.95 -12.55 6.11
CA GLN A 637 14.08 -11.63 5.35
C GLN A 637 14.36 -10.14 5.64
N MET A 638 14.74 -9.80 6.88
CA MET A 638 15.12 -8.43 7.26
C MET A 638 16.51 -8.40 7.91
N TYR A 639 17.45 -7.64 7.35
CA TYR A 639 18.83 -7.56 7.86
C TYR A 639 19.26 -6.11 8.14
N ILE A 640 19.41 -5.79 9.42
CA ILE A 640 19.75 -4.46 9.92
C ILE A 640 21.11 -4.53 10.63
N SER A 641 22.16 -4.08 9.96
CA SER A 641 23.56 -4.21 10.42
C SER A 641 24.25 -2.89 10.78
N ASP A 642 23.67 -1.75 10.43
CA ASP A 642 24.30 -0.45 10.65
C ASP A 642 23.28 0.66 10.86
N GLY A 643 23.79 1.76 11.43
CA GLY A 643 23.13 3.03 11.72
C GLY A 643 22.06 3.00 12.81
N ASN A 644 21.31 4.10 12.91
CA ASN A 644 20.47 4.39 14.08
C ASN A 644 19.01 4.59 13.68
N ASN A 645 18.09 4.27 14.59
CA ASN A 645 16.65 4.57 14.54
C ASN A 645 15.91 3.74 13.50
N PHE A 646 15.35 2.62 13.97
CA PHE A 646 14.54 1.72 13.15
C PHE A 646 13.24 1.37 13.86
N TRP A 647 12.12 1.42 13.15
CA TRP A 647 10.83 1.01 13.69
C TRP A 647 10.11 0.05 12.76
N LEU A 648 9.91 -1.17 13.23
CA LEU A 648 9.14 -2.21 12.56
C LEU A 648 7.81 -2.29 13.31
N ASP A 649 6.72 -2.05 12.60
CA ASP A 649 5.39 -1.85 13.18
C ASP A 649 4.34 -2.63 12.41
N HIS A 650 3.57 -3.49 13.07
CA HIS A 650 2.48 -4.23 12.40
C HIS A 650 2.94 -5.01 11.15
N CYS A 651 4.18 -5.51 11.16
CA CYS A 651 4.67 -6.38 10.10
C CYS A 651 4.43 -7.86 10.46
N SER A 652 4.31 -8.71 9.45
CA SER A 652 4.06 -10.14 9.60
C SER A 652 5.12 -10.98 8.90
N TRP A 653 5.63 -11.99 9.60
CA TRP A 653 6.46 -13.06 9.07
C TRP A 653 5.76 -14.38 9.34
N PRO A 654 4.90 -14.87 8.44
CA PRO A 654 4.07 -16.05 8.70
C PRO A 654 4.81 -17.39 8.57
N GLY A 655 5.98 -17.42 7.93
CA GLY A 655 6.79 -18.63 7.77
C GLY A 655 6.03 -19.77 7.08
N HIS A 656 6.13 -20.98 7.65
CA HIS A 656 5.63 -22.25 7.13
C HIS A 656 4.74 -23.01 8.14
N ASP A 657 4.02 -24.04 7.70
CA ASP A 657 3.21 -24.88 8.59
C ASP A 657 4.10 -25.93 9.29
N MET A 658 4.55 -25.58 10.51
CA MET A 658 5.44 -26.40 11.34
C MET A 658 4.83 -27.75 11.80
N ASN A 659 3.57 -28.06 11.45
CA ASN A 659 2.94 -29.34 11.78
C ASN A 659 2.74 -30.26 10.55
N ARG A 660 2.78 -29.75 9.32
CA ARG A 660 2.61 -30.56 8.09
C ARG A 660 3.91 -30.86 7.36
N ASP A 661 4.90 -29.98 7.46
CA ASP A 661 6.14 -30.05 6.68
C ASP A 661 7.25 -30.85 7.39
N ALA A 662 6.95 -32.08 7.82
CA ALA A 662 7.79 -32.91 8.71
C ALA A 662 9.28 -33.06 8.32
N ASN A 663 9.61 -32.93 7.03
CA ASN A 663 10.97 -33.02 6.49
C ASN A 663 11.71 -31.66 6.37
N ILE A 664 11.03 -30.54 6.61
CA ILE A 664 11.59 -29.17 6.55
C ILE A 664 11.84 -28.62 7.98
N HIS A 665 11.07 -29.07 8.98
CA HIS A 665 11.07 -28.58 10.37
C HIS A 665 12.44 -28.46 11.05
N HIS A 666 13.40 -29.32 10.70
CA HIS A 666 14.73 -29.28 11.30
C HIS A 666 15.79 -28.62 10.41
N ASN A 667 15.51 -28.45 9.12
CA ASN A 667 16.44 -27.94 8.11
C ASN A 667 16.23 -26.45 7.83
N ASP A 668 15.10 -25.90 8.27
CA ASP A 668 14.85 -24.49 8.27
C ASP A 668 15.84 -23.77 9.22
N THR A 669 16.90 -23.22 8.65
CA THR A 669 18.01 -22.63 9.41
C THR A 669 18.07 -21.12 9.28
N ASP A 670 17.20 -20.48 8.48
CA ASP A 670 17.18 -19.03 8.32
C ASP A 670 16.59 -18.33 9.56
N LYS A 671 16.24 -17.04 9.46
CA LYS A 671 15.67 -16.25 10.55
C LYS A 671 14.76 -15.19 9.95
N PHE A 672 13.74 -14.78 10.70
CA PHE A 672 12.92 -13.64 10.30
C PHE A 672 13.73 -12.34 10.16
N LEU A 673 14.55 -12.03 11.18
CA LEU A 673 15.17 -10.72 11.34
C LEU A 673 16.53 -10.81 12.06
N TYR A 674 17.51 -10.11 11.49
CA TYR A 674 18.80 -9.80 12.09
C TYR A 674 18.90 -8.32 12.45
N VAL A 675 19.30 -8.03 13.69
CA VAL A 675 19.71 -6.68 14.13
C VAL A 675 21.02 -6.80 14.87
N GLY A 676 22.11 -6.26 14.34
CA GLY A 676 23.40 -6.37 15.01
C GLY A 676 24.47 -5.45 14.46
N LEU A 677 25.74 -5.81 14.66
CA LEU A 677 26.88 -4.98 14.32
C LEU A 677 26.73 -3.57 14.93
N LYS A 678 26.66 -2.50 14.13
CA LYS A 678 26.55 -1.11 14.60
C LYS A 678 25.12 -0.56 14.58
N ALA A 679 24.14 -1.40 14.23
CA ALA A 679 22.74 -1.01 14.31
C ALA A 679 22.35 -0.65 15.76
N ASN A 680 21.61 0.43 15.94
CA ASN A 680 21.15 0.87 17.26
C ASN A 680 19.78 1.53 17.23
N PHE A 681 19.15 1.60 18.41
CA PHE A 681 17.85 2.23 18.63
C PHE A 681 16.73 1.65 17.77
N VAL A 682 16.47 0.36 17.94
CA VAL A 682 15.49 -0.41 17.15
C VAL A 682 14.25 -0.72 17.99
N SER A 683 13.07 -0.56 17.42
CA SER A 683 11.83 -1.05 18.03
C SER A 683 11.06 -1.95 17.06
N VAL A 684 10.64 -3.11 17.57
CA VAL A 684 9.72 -4.04 16.93
C VAL A 684 8.44 -4.02 17.75
N ASN A 685 7.40 -3.37 17.23
CA ASN A 685 6.14 -3.17 17.93
C ASN A 685 5.00 -3.82 17.14
N GLY A 686 4.07 -4.51 17.80
CA GLY A 686 2.85 -4.98 17.13
C GLY A 686 3.09 -5.98 16.00
N CYS A 687 4.24 -6.67 15.94
CA CYS A 687 4.58 -7.54 14.80
C CYS A 687 4.14 -8.99 15.05
N PHE A 688 3.90 -9.74 13.97
CA PHE A 688 3.61 -11.18 14.01
C PHE A 688 4.80 -11.97 13.43
N PHE A 689 5.20 -13.02 14.14
CA PHE A 689 6.23 -13.97 13.73
C PHE A 689 5.68 -15.38 13.92
N GLY A 690 5.76 -16.20 12.88
CA GLY A 690 5.39 -17.59 13.03
C GLY A 690 5.92 -18.50 11.95
N GLY A 691 5.76 -19.80 12.20
CA GLY A 691 6.07 -20.83 11.20
C GLY A 691 7.56 -20.99 10.90
N HIS A 692 8.44 -21.08 11.90
CA HIS A 692 9.88 -21.14 11.63
C HIS A 692 10.63 -21.84 12.77
N LYS A 693 11.74 -22.52 12.46
CA LYS A 693 12.62 -23.06 13.49
C LYS A 693 13.31 -21.97 14.32
N TYR A 694 13.96 -20.98 13.71
CA TYR A 694 14.70 -19.94 14.42
C TYR A 694 14.01 -18.58 14.29
N GLY A 695 13.67 -17.95 15.41
CA GLY A 695 13.15 -16.59 15.43
C GLY A 695 14.25 -15.54 15.25
N LEU A 696 14.38 -14.60 16.18
CA LEU A 696 15.26 -13.43 15.96
C LEU A 696 16.72 -13.71 16.32
N ILE A 697 17.65 -13.10 15.57
CA ILE A 697 19.08 -13.10 15.89
C ILE A 697 19.58 -11.66 16.09
N LEU A 698 19.98 -11.35 17.32
CA LEU A 698 20.21 -9.97 17.75
C LEU A 698 21.59 -9.81 18.39
N GLY A 699 22.33 -8.80 17.95
CA GLY A 699 23.73 -8.57 18.29
C GLY A 699 24.70 -9.20 17.29
N TYR A 700 25.97 -8.80 17.39
CA TYR A 700 27.04 -9.38 16.58
C TYR A 700 27.18 -10.88 16.88
N PRO A 701 27.22 -11.77 15.86
CA PRO A 701 27.00 -13.21 16.06
C PRO A 701 28.20 -13.99 16.60
N GLN A 702 29.41 -13.42 16.56
CA GLN A 702 30.64 -14.07 17.03
C GLN A 702 31.03 -13.57 18.42
N GLU A 703 31.92 -14.30 19.09
CA GLU A 703 32.30 -14.07 20.49
C GLU A 703 33.47 -13.10 20.68
N ASP A 704 34.13 -12.74 19.58
CA ASP A 704 35.24 -11.77 19.54
C ASP A 704 34.77 -10.30 19.50
N GLY A 705 33.46 -10.07 19.54
CA GLY A 705 32.85 -8.75 19.33
C GLY A 705 32.92 -7.75 20.48
N LYS A 706 33.41 -8.15 21.66
CA LYS A 706 33.31 -7.36 22.90
C LYS A 706 33.86 -5.94 22.76
N ASN A 707 35.01 -5.75 22.13
CA ASN A 707 35.66 -4.44 22.04
C ASN A 707 34.98 -3.48 21.05
N THR A 708 34.08 -3.97 20.19
CA THR A 708 33.50 -3.18 19.09
C THR A 708 31.99 -3.04 19.21
N TYR A 709 31.30 -4.07 19.68
CA TYR A 709 29.85 -4.16 19.65
C TYR A 709 29.20 -4.15 21.03
N GLN A 710 29.98 -4.04 22.12
CA GLN A 710 29.44 -3.91 23.47
C GLN A 710 28.49 -2.70 23.56
N GLY A 711 27.27 -2.95 24.05
CA GLY A 711 26.20 -1.97 24.13
C GLY A 711 25.31 -1.88 22.90
N TYR A 712 25.61 -2.62 21.82
CA TYR A 712 24.81 -2.68 20.59
C TYR A 712 24.18 -4.06 20.39
N PRO A 713 22.92 -4.12 19.93
CA PRO A 713 21.96 -3.02 19.76
C PRO A 713 21.24 -2.65 21.08
N CYS A 714 20.77 -1.42 21.19
CA CYS A 714 19.69 -1.03 22.12
C CYS A 714 18.35 -1.23 21.39
N MET A 715 17.52 -2.16 21.87
CA MET A 715 16.34 -2.62 21.15
C MET A 715 15.13 -2.85 22.07
N THR A 716 13.94 -2.60 21.53
CA THR A 716 12.65 -2.90 22.17
C THR A 716 11.86 -3.88 21.31
N ILE A 717 11.29 -4.91 21.92
CA ILE A 717 10.33 -5.83 21.30
C ILE A 717 9.06 -5.77 22.16
N SER A 718 7.97 -5.24 21.63
CA SER A 718 6.74 -5.12 22.41
C SER A 718 5.48 -5.43 21.63
N ASN A 719 4.45 -5.85 22.37
CA ASN A 719 3.13 -6.11 21.83
C ASN A 719 3.16 -7.00 20.57
N SER A 720 4.13 -7.91 20.47
CA SER A 720 4.35 -8.75 19.29
C SER A 720 3.92 -10.19 19.58
N TYR A 721 3.51 -10.90 18.53
CA TYR A 721 3.08 -12.28 18.60
C TYR A 721 4.12 -13.22 17.98
N PHE A 722 4.59 -14.20 18.74
CA PHE A 722 5.37 -15.33 18.25
C PHE A 722 4.53 -16.60 18.35
N ARG A 723 4.23 -17.23 17.23
CA ARG A 723 3.42 -18.47 17.17
C ARG A 723 4.14 -19.51 16.32
N GLN A 724 4.33 -20.73 16.81
CA GLN A 724 5.02 -21.76 16.01
C GLN A 724 6.43 -21.32 15.61
N THR A 725 7.09 -20.57 16.49
CA THR A 725 8.50 -20.21 16.36
C THR A 725 9.27 -21.07 17.34
N LEU A 726 9.93 -22.13 16.87
CA LEU A 726 10.38 -23.21 17.74
C LEU A 726 11.47 -22.74 18.71
N THR A 727 12.52 -22.10 18.24
CA THR A 727 13.60 -21.60 19.10
C THR A 727 13.91 -20.15 18.81
N ARG A 728 14.37 -19.41 19.83
CA ARG A 728 14.63 -17.97 19.75
C ARG A 728 13.33 -17.20 19.53
N ALA A 729 12.31 -17.47 20.34
CA ALA A 729 11.02 -16.80 20.35
C ALA A 729 10.81 -16.02 21.68
N PRO A 730 11.32 -14.78 21.83
CA PRO A 730 11.58 -13.83 20.75
C PRO A 730 12.97 -13.89 20.11
N GLY A 731 14.05 -14.29 20.79
CA GLY A 731 15.36 -14.18 20.15
C GLY A 731 16.58 -14.69 20.91
N LEU A 732 17.68 -14.86 20.16
CA LEU A 732 19.03 -14.97 20.70
C LEU A 732 19.66 -13.57 20.72
N MET A 733 20.23 -13.17 21.86
CA MET A 733 20.68 -11.81 22.11
C MET A 733 22.14 -11.77 22.58
N ARG A 734 22.95 -10.89 21.98
CA ARG A 734 24.36 -10.63 22.34
C ARG A 734 24.62 -9.13 22.49
N TYR A 735 25.57 -8.79 23.37
CA TYR A 735 26.23 -7.49 23.60
C TYR A 735 25.37 -6.28 23.99
N GLY A 736 24.10 -6.24 23.57
CA GLY A 736 23.23 -5.07 23.66
C GLY A 736 22.30 -5.01 24.87
N TYR A 737 21.33 -4.11 24.76
CA TYR A 737 20.27 -3.86 25.76
C TYR A 737 18.90 -4.11 25.11
N PHE A 738 18.13 -5.05 25.67
CA PHE A 738 16.91 -5.55 25.08
C PHE A 738 15.75 -5.43 26.06
N HIS A 739 14.76 -4.62 25.70
CA HIS A 739 13.51 -4.52 26.46
C HIS A 739 12.42 -5.31 25.76
N CYS A 740 11.86 -6.32 26.42
CA CYS A 740 10.82 -7.17 25.85
C CYS A 740 9.55 -7.15 26.72
N TYR A 741 8.45 -6.54 26.26
CA TYR A 741 7.24 -6.45 27.08
C TYR A 741 5.92 -6.64 26.34
N ASN A 742 4.92 -7.17 27.05
CA ASN A 742 3.57 -7.40 26.51
C ASN A 742 3.52 -8.23 25.22
N ASN A 743 4.52 -9.09 25.00
CA ASN A 743 4.51 -10.04 23.90
C ASN A 743 3.73 -11.30 24.27
N TYR A 744 3.16 -11.95 23.27
CA TYR A 744 2.61 -13.28 23.40
C TYR A 744 3.49 -14.26 22.63
N VAL A 745 3.91 -15.34 23.28
CA VAL A 745 4.71 -16.41 22.69
C VAL A 745 3.97 -17.72 22.92
N SER A 746 3.64 -18.42 21.85
CA SER A 746 2.88 -19.69 21.91
C SER A 746 3.43 -20.72 20.95
N ASP A 747 3.37 -22.01 21.30
CA ASP A 747 3.83 -23.11 20.45
C ASP A 747 5.31 -22.96 20.08
N PHE A 748 6.16 -23.15 21.09
CA PHE A 748 7.61 -22.95 21.01
C PHE A 748 8.38 -23.96 21.88
N ASP A 749 9.65 -24.21 21.55
CA ASP A 749 10.59 -25.03 22.32
C ASP A 749 11.49 -24.18 23.22
N LEU A 750 11.97 -23.02 22.73
CA LEU A 750 12.88 -22.14 23.46
C LEU A 750 12.57 -20.66 23.20
N GLY A 751 12.31 -19.93 24.27
CA GLY A 751 12.04 -18.50 24.20
C GLY A 751 13.30 -17.64 23.98
N TYR A 752 13.83 -17.07 25.05
CA TYR A 752 15.05 -16.27 25.05
C TYR A 752 16.31 -17.13 25.08
N THR A 753 17.31 -16.73 24.29
CA THR A 753 18.68 -17.21 24.43
C THR A 753 19.60 -16.03 24.79
N PRO A 754 19.69 -15.66 26.08
CA PRO A 754 20.68 -14.68 26.54
C PRO A 754 22.08 -15.26 26.33
N TYR A 755 22.88 -14.55 25.55
CA TYR A 755 24.25 -14.95 25.21
C TYR A 755 25.22 -13.84 25.66
N THR A 756 26.41 -13.79 25.08
CA THR A 756 27.53 -12.95 25.51
C THR A 756 27.16 -11.50 25.80
N GLU A 757 27.35 -11.10 27.05
CA GLU A 757 27.32 -9.70 27.54
C GLU A 757 25.99 -8.95 27.26
N CYS A 758 24.91 -9.65 26.93
CA CYS A 758 23.61 -9.02 26.70
C CYS A 758 22.93 -8.63 28.02
N ASN A 759 22.06 -7.62 27.96
CA ASN A 759 21.20 -7.19 29.06
C ASN A 759 19.74 -7.25 28.61
N ILE A 760 18.99 -8.23 29.11
CA ILE A 760 17.58 -8.44 28.75
C ILE A 760 16.71 -8.13 29.94
N TYR A 761 15.79 -7.19 29.76
CA TYR A 761 14.71 -6.92 30.69
C TYR A 761 13.38 -7.30 30.03
N SER A 762 12.78 -8.39 30.53
CA SER A 762 11.50 -8.93 30.08
C SER A 762 10.41 -8.54 31.08
N GLU A 763 9.23 -8.13 30.64
CA GLU A 763 8.12 -7.89 31.56
C GLU A 763 6.73 -8.08 30.96
N LYS A 764 5.82 -8.62 31.76
CA LYS A 764 4.39 -8.74 31.41
C LYS A 764 4.13 -9.44 30.07
N ASN A 765 4.96 -10.42 29.71
CA ASN A 765 4.76 -11.27 28.54
C ASN A 765 3.91 -12.50 28.90
N VAL A 766 3.41 -13.20 27.88
CA VAL A 766 2.67 -14.47 28.02
C VAL A 766 3.41 -15.56 27.26
N PHE A 767 3.65 -16.70 27.90
CA PHE A 767 4.25 -17.89 27.31
C PHE A 767 3.31 -19.09 27.48
N GLU A 768 2.91 -19.74 26.40
CA GLU A 768 1.95 -20.86 26.44
C GLU A 768 2.30 -22.00 25.45
N ALA A 769 1.82 -23.20 25.76
CA ALA A 769 1.87 -24.39 24.89
C ALA A 769 3.28 -24.72 24.37
N GLY A 770 4.20 -25.08 25.27
CA GLY A 770 5.57 -25.44 24.88
C GLY A 770 5.65 -26.90 24.43
N SER A 771 5.91 -27.17 23.15
CA SER A 771 5.70 -28.51 22.58
C SER A 771 6.80 -29.54 22.91
N HIS A 772 8.05 -29.16 23.22
CA HIS A 772 9.10 -30.13 23.61
C HIS A 772 10.11 -29.61 24.65
N LYS A 773 9.90 -29.96 25.95
CA LYS A 773 10.76 -29.54 27.08
C LYS A 773 10.93 -28.01 27.19
N GLY A 774 9.85 -27.26 26.92
CA GLY A 774 9.85 -25.80 26.85
C GLY A 774 10.53 -25.11 28.04
N CYS A 775 11.51 -24.26 27.74
CA CYS A 775 12.04 -23.29 28.71
C CYS A 775 11.95 -21.88 28.12
N VAL A 776 11.56 -20.90 28.96
CA VAL A 776 11.50 -19.50 28.52
C VAL A 776 12.89 -18.96 28.30
N VAL A 777 13.90 -19.48 29.00
CA VAL A 777 15.27 -18.97 28.94
C VAL A 777 16.28 -20.10 28.95
N ASN A 778 17.23 -20.06 28.01
CA ASN A 778 18.43 -20.91 28.01
C ASN A 778 19.68 -20.06 28.19
N ALA A 779 20.35 -20.18 29.33
CA ALA A 779 21.42 -19.28 29.78
C ALA A 779 22.78 -19.47 29.09
N MET A 780 22.96 -20.42 28.17
CA MET A 780 24.22 -20.69 27.43
C MET A 780 25.51 -20.36 28.20
N ASN A 781 25.75 -21.07 29.31
CA ASN A 781 26.90 -20.90 30.22
C ASN A 781 26.92 -19.63 31.10
N ASN A 782 25.78 -18.95 31.30
CA ASN A 782 25.60 -17.77 32.18
C ASN A 782 26.44 -16.53 31.80
N ILE A 783 26.71 -16.35 30.51
CA ILE A 783 27.50 -15.21 29.98
C ILE A 783 26.65 -13.98 29.64
N GLY A 784 25.32 -14.12 29.65
CA GLY A 784 24.34 -13.05 29.46
C GLY A 784 23.54 -12.75 30.72
N ARG A 785 22.84 -11.60 30.75
CA ARG A 785 22.01 -11.17 31.88
C ARG A 785 20.55 -11.10 31.47
N PHE A 786 19.67 -11.69 32.27
CA PHE A 786 18.23 -11.70 32.03
C PHE A 786 17.47 -11.46 33.33
N THR A 787 16.52 -10.54 33.28
CA THR A 787 15.58 -10.26 34.38
C THR A 787 14.16 -10.26 33.80
N ASP A 788 13.25 -11.03 34.39
CA ASP A 788 11.81 -10.95 34.08
C ASP A 788 11.01 -10.30 35.21
N SER A 789 9.98 -9.53 34.86
CA SER A 789 9.02 -8.93 35.79
C SER A 789 7.57 -9.20 35.38
N GLY A 790 6.93 -10.17 36.04
CA GLY A 790 5.48 -10.39 35.99
C GLY A 790 4.95 -10.93 34.67
N SER A 791 5.75 -11.66 33.89
CA SER A 791 5.26 -12.50 32.80
C SER A 791 4.50 -13.73 33.35
N ILE A 792 3.58 -14.29 32.56
CA ILE A 792 2.86 -15.53 32.90
C ILE A 792 3.31 -16.68 31.98
N LEU A 793 3.41 -17.87 32.56
CA LEU A 793 3.81 -19.09 31.87
C LEU A 793 2.72 -20.15 32.08
N SER A 794 2.40 -20.93 31.05
CA SER A 794 1.57 -22.14 31.21
C SER A 794 2.30 -23.22 32.02
N TRP A 795 1.53 -24.13 32.62
CA TRP A 795 2.01 -25.09 33.62
C TRP A 795 3.05 -26.10 33.08
N ASP A 796 3.10 -26.28 31.76
CA ASP A 796 3.99 -27.18 31.01
C ASP A 796 5.39 -26.58 30.77
N ILE A 797 5.64 -25.34 31.17
CA ILE A 797 6.90 -24.62 30.90
C ILE A 797 7.76 -24.50 32.16
N SER A 798 9.03 -24.91 32.05
CA SER A 798 9.83 -25.30 33.21
C SER A 798 10.55 -24.17 33.97
N THR A 799 11.03 -23.08 33.32
CA THR A 799 11.69 -21.95 34.02
C THR A 799 11.74 -20.63 33.22
N ALA A 800 11.63 -19.49 33.92
CA ALA A 800 11.93 -18.13 33.44
C ALA A 800 13.07 -17.46 34.24
N LYS A 801 14.08 -18.24 34.65
CA LYS A 801 15.18 -17.75 35.50
C LYS A 801 16.52 -18.30 35.02
N ILE A 802 17.53 -17.43 35.00
CA ILE A 802 18.94 -17.78 34.85
C ILE A 802 19.72 -17.25 36.05
N ALA A 803 20.95 -17.76 36.26
CA ALA A 803 21.86 -17.17 37.24
C ALA A 803 22.41 -15.83 36.72
N GLY A 804 22.25 -14.76 37.49
CA GLY A 804 22.70 -13.42 37.11
C GLY A 804 21.65 -12.61 36.33
N GLY A 805 21.15 -11.54 36.95
CA GLY A 805 20.17 -10.63 36.36
C GLY A 805 20.80 -9.34 35.84
N THR A 806 20.06 -8.60 35.00
CA THR A 806 20.43 -7.22 34.65
C THR A 806 19.83 -6.23 35.65
N SER A 807 20.63 -5.24 36.06
CA SER A 807 20.21 -4.10 36.87
C SER A 807 19.67 -2.94 36.03
N TRP A 808 19.88 -2.97 34.71
CA TRP A 808 19.36 -1.95 33.81
C TRP A 808 17.83 -1.97 33.78
N ARG A 809 17.22 -0.78 33.69
CA ARG A 809 15.77 -0.59 33.59
C ARG A 809 15.46 0.36 32.43
N PRO A 810 14.61 -0.05 31.46
CA PRO A 810 14.27 0.76 30.29
C PRO A 810 13.59 2.09 30.63
N SER A 811 12.92 2.19 31.78
CA SER A 811 12.27 3.42 32.25
C SER A 811 13.25 4.59 32.49
N GLY A 812 14.55 4.29 32.65
CA GLY A 812 15.60 5.31 32.65
C GLY A 812 15.88 5.91 31.27
N ASN A 813 15.50 5.20 30.19
CA ASN A 813 15.75 5.59 28.81
C ASN A 813 14.52 6.21 28.13
N TYR A 814 13.32 5.67 28.33
CA TYR A 814 12.09 6.19 27.72
C TYR A 814 10.85 5.90 28.59
N GLY A 815 9.80 6.69 28.38
CA GLY A 815 8.49 6.43 28.97
C GLY A 815 7.74 5.36 28.18
N TYR A 816 7.07 4.45 28.89
CA TYR A 816 6.21 3.40 28.33
C TYR A 816 5.21 2.97 29.39
N ALA A 817 4.17 2.26 28.97
CA ALA A 817 3.18 1.66 29.86
C ALA A 817 2.99 0.19 29.51
N THR A 818 2.89 -0.66 30.53
CA THR A 818 2.59 -2.08 30.36
C THR A 818 1.13 -2.36 30.65
N ARG A 819 0.54 -3.31 29.93
CA ARG A 819 -0.74 -3.94 30.25
C ARG A 819 -0.56 -5.13 31.17
N SER A 820 -1.68 -5.63 31.72
CA SER A 820 -1.68 -6.97 32.33
C SER A 820 -1.27 -8.00 31.26
N PRO A 821 -0.63 -9.13 31.63
CA PRO A 821 -0.23 -10.14 30.65
C PRO A 821 -1.44 -10.68 29.85
N GLN A 822 -2.59 -10.88 30.49
CA GLN A 822 -3.79 -11.35 29.79
C GLN A 822 -4.31 -10.32 28.78
N ASP A 823 -4.35 -9.03 29.15
CA ASP A 823 -4.75 -7.96 28.23
C ASP A 823 -3.74 -7.81 27.09
N ALA A 824 -2.45 -8.02 27.37
CA ALA A 824 -1.41 -8.05 26.36
C ALA A 824 -1.67 -9.17 25.35
N LYS A 825 -1.92 -10.41 25.79
CA LYS A 825 -2.32 -11.52 24.91
C LYS A 825 -3.56 -11.19 24.10
N ASN A 826 -4.62 -10.67 24.74
CA ASN A 826 -5.86 -10.33 24.05
C ASN A 826 -5.64 -9.26 22.96
N TRP A 827 -4.83 -8.24 23.27
CA TRP A 827 -4.48 -7.20 22.31
C TRP A 827 -3.66 -7.76 21.15
N VAL A 828 -2.60 -8.53 21.47
CA VAL A 828 -1.66 -9.09 20.49
C VAL A 828 -2.37 -10.03 19.51
N VAL A 829 -3.24 -10.91 20.00
CA VAL A 829 -4.02 -11.83 19.14
C VAL A 829 -4.93 -11.07 18.16
N LYS A 830 -5.47 -9.91 18.58
CA LYS A 830 -6.38 -9.13 17.73
C LYS A 830 -5.65 -8.17 16.79
N TYR A 831 -4.54 -7.59 17.22
CA TYR A 831 -3.96 -6.41 16.58
C TYR A 831 -2.51 -6.57 16.11
N ALA A 832 -1.77 -7.62 16.50
CA ALA A 832 -0.41 -7.80 15.97
C ALA A 832 -0.41 -8.27 14.51
N GLY A 833 0.60 -7.85 13.75
CA GLY A 833 0.75 -8.14 12.32
C GLY A 833 0.03 -7.16 11.42
N VAL A 834 -0.06 -7.50 10.14
CA VAL A 834 -0.67 -6.65 9.11
C VAL A 834 -2.18 -6.54 9.25
N HIS A 835 -2.72 -5.40 8.79
CA HIS A 835 -4.15 -5.14 8.68
C HIS A 835 -4.51 -4.61 7.29
N ASN A 836 -5.71 -4.96 6.83
CA ASN A 836 -6.34 -4.41 5.63
C ASN A 836 -7.19 -3.16 5.94
N SER A 837 -7.03 -2.59 7.12
CA SER A 837 -7.74 -1.40 7.59
C SER A 837 -6.89 -0.67 8.64
N SER A 838 -7.46 0.37 9.26
CA SER A 838 -6.79 1.22 10.25
C SER A 838 -5.99 0.41 11.29
N LEU A 839 -4.71 0.76 11.46
CA LEU A 839 -3.88 0.16 12.50
C LEU A 839 -4.34 0.65 13.88
N VAL A 840 -4.36 -0.27 14.84
CA VAL A 840 -4.59 0.02 16.25
C VAL A 840 -3.24 0.02 16.94
N TYR A 841 -2.86 1.13 17.56
CA TYR A 841 -1.59 1.21 18.29
C TYR A 841 -1.78 0.83 19.76
N PRO A 842 -0.75 0.24 20.40
CA PRO A 842 -0.78 -0.14 21.80
C PRO A 842 -0.59 1.05 22.75
N ILE A 843 -0.30 2.25 22.27
CA ILE A 843 -0.18 3.44 23.13
C ILE A 843 -1.57 3.96 23.53
N ASN A 844 -1.76 4.27 24.82
CA ASN A 844 -2.99 4.87 25.34
C ASN A 844 -2.97 6.40 25.22
#